data_AF-A0A8C1UHN2-F1
#
_entry.id   AF-A0A8C1UHN2-F1
#
_cell.length_a   1.000
_cell.length_b   1.000
_cell.length_c   1.000
_cell.angle_alpha   90.00
_cell.angle_beta   90.00
_cell.angle_gamma   90.00
#
_symmetry.space_group_name_H-M   'P 1'
#
loop_
_entity.id
_entity.type
_entity.pdbx_description
1 polymer ?
#
loop_
_entity_poly.entity_id
_entity_poly.type
_entity_poly.pdbx_seq_one_letter_code
_entity_poly.pdbx_strand_id
1 'polypeptide(L)'
;NFSTVPQQYNPSLCSRHFTDDYFSNIRDDISSTHAFSGPTDLNRTPLTPTPAPQGEELPDVVSVPQNSQSNSSMNPYDTDCSRKLLSEIQRSLSQESLLDELEDELLSSQSDGMRKGSPPNGLQKDQNSMVLFEKCIQHKYSQQEKAIKRLLDENKKHQELILGICSEKDNMRDELKKRMETEKQHLCTIKKFESRVEELMKELKDSREKLVHQDQAAKNAIQQLQREMAYRLEQANKKCEEARQEKETMVMKYVRGEKEALDLRREKEQLEKKLREATSEVDKQARRGNTLAQEKGRLQQLYDAKENEVTRLSRELEKVKEEINSHVIKVKWAQNKLKSETDAHKETKDRLRETTAKLTQAKEETEQIRKNCQDMIRTYQESEEIKSNELDAKLRETRGELEKQKQEQTDQLEMHKAKIKELEDLKRTFKEGMDELTTLRTKVKCLEDERPRWEDELCKYREIINRQKAEIQKQREKLTAITTLEEQHQRDDQEIASLREEVENLNSQITDLQRDIEGSRTREGELLGFTEKLTSKNAQLQSESNSLQAQLDRLNNTSREHTNHFEALCVCFQTDRLKKEEKQRQEEVLALQTERTTLQTDTSQLKTRVEELRDELVTQKRKQAANIKDLTKQLTQARKKLDQVENGGCDREGSSMGSRSSSSGSLNARGSSMDDRSPENQSGSSVVVVDSFPEVDKAVLVERIVRLQKAHARKNEKIEFMEDHIKQLVEEIRKKTKIIQSYVLREESGAFSSEASDFNKANLSRRGGIMASLYTSHPADSGLTLDLSLEINRKLQAVLEDTLLKNITLKRCDLQSTNPTKITLKPHSFLFVSAVNLHGQHEYEQNMHE
;
A
#
# COMPACT_ATOMS: atom_id res chain seq x y z
N ASN A 1 1.45 -80.68 -10.73
CA ASN A 1 0.90 -79.89 -11.87
C ASN A 1 1.71 -78.61 -12.03
N PHE A 2 1.77 -78.12 -13.27
CA PHE A 2 2.43 -76.89 -13.78
C PHE A 2 2.33 -75.63 -12.89
N SER A 3 3.12 -74.54 -13.07
CA SER A 3 4.49 -74.25 -13.59
C SER A 3 4.66 -72.70 -13.62
N THR A 4 5.91 -72.18 -13.66
CA THR A 4 6.32 -70.78 -13.99
C THR A 4 5.78 -69.62 -13.08
N VAL A 5 6.55 -68.68 -12.47
CA VAL A 5 7.65 -67.76 -12.92
C VAL A 5 7.12 -66.59 -13.80
N PRO A 6 7.52 -65.28 -13.67
CA PRO A 6 8.49 -64.59 -12.78
C PRO A 6 8.06 -63.20 -12.15
N GLN A 7 9.02 -62.53 -11.46
CA GLN A 7 9.30 -61.06 -11.40
C GLN A 7 8.24 -60.01 -10.95
N GLN A 8 8.55 -59.23 -9.90
CA GLN A 8 9.19 -57.90 -10.03
C GLN A 8 9.67 -57.28 -8.69
N TYR A 9 10.95 -56.87 -8.69
CA TYR A 9 11.56 -55.60 -8.21
C TYR A 9 11.49 -55.08 -6.75
N ASN A 10 12.50 -54.27 -6.43
CA ASN A 10 13.01 -53.81 -5.13
C ASN A 10 13.17 -52.26 -5.19
N PRO A 11 13.67 -51.51 -4.17
CA PRO A 11 13.88 -51.81 -2.74
C PRO A 11 13.42 -50.67 -1.78
N SER A 12 13.60 -50.83 -0.46
CA SER A 12 14.28 -49.83 0.40
C SER A 12 14.44 -50.31 1.85
N LEU A 13 15.70 -50.36 2.35
CA LEU A 13 16.05 -50.21 3.78
C LEU A 13 17.58 -50.32 4.00
N CYS A 14 18.04 -49.70 5.09
CA CYS A 14 19.38 -49.80 5.70
C CYS A 14 20.61 -49.30 4.89
N SER A 15 21.79 -49.09 5.50
CA SER A 15 22.17 -48.52 6.82
C SER A 15 23.71 -48.51 6.94
N ARG A 16 24.24 -47.79 7.96
CA ARG A 16 25.49 -48.04 8.71
C ARG A 16 26.88 -47.69 8.13
N HIS A 17 27.65 -47.06 9.03
CA HIS A 17 29.12 -47.09 9.23
C HIS A 17 30.04 -46.48 8.14
N PHE A 18 31.32 -46.18 8.42
CA PHE A 18 32.06 -45.54 9.55
C PHE A 18 33.55 -45.54 9.12
N THR A 19 34.45 -44.95 9.93
CA THR A 19 35.94 -44.98 9.79
C THR A 19 36.55 -44.17 8.63
N ASP A 20 37.76 -43.60 8.73
CA ASP A 20 38.54 -43.05 9.87
C ASP A 20 39.69 -42.18 9.33
N ASP A 21 40.34 -41.37 10.20
CA ASP A 21 41.71 -40.79 10.14
C ASP A 21 42.20 -40.03 8.87
N TYR A 22 42.89 -38.88 8.98
CA TYR A 22 44.29 -38.85 9.44
C TYR A 22 44.81 -37.47 9.94
N PHE A 23 45.93 -37.52 10.67
CA PHE A 23 46.68 -36.39 11.26
C PHE A 23 47.39 -35.47 10.26
N SER A 24 47.51 -34.17 10.59
CA SER A 24 48.81 -33.56 11.00
C SER A 24 48.71 -32.09 11.44
N ASN A 25 49.61 -31.67 12.34
CA ASN A 25 49.81 -30.27 12.75
C ASN A 25 50.84 -29.56 11.84
N ILE A 26 50.86 -28.21 11.84
CA ILE A 26 52.07 -27.40 12.10
C ILE A 26 51.70 -25.92 12.37
N ARG A 27 52.71 -25.12 12.75
CA ARG A 27 52.67 -23.91 13.59
C ARG A 27 52.85 -22.57 12.84
N ASP A 28 52.47 -21.51 13.54
CA ASP A 28 53.06 -20.16 13.65
C ASP A 28 53.26 -19.27 12.39
N ASP A 29 52.26 -18.40 12.17
CA ASP A 29 52.32 -16.92 12.32
C ASP A 29 53.09 -15.98 11.32
N ILE A 30 52.60 -14.73 11.24
CA ILE A 30 53.19 -13.49 10.67
C ILE A 30 53.48 -13.43 9.15
N SER A 31 52.58 -12.81 8.35
CA SER A 31 52.74 -11.39 7.91
C SER A 31 51.77 -10.91 6.80
N SER A 32 51.19 -9.72 7.01
CA SER A 32 50.89 -8.62 6.06
C SER A 32 50.27 -8.81 4.64
N THR A 33 49.23 -7.99 4.40
CA THR A 33 48.84 -7.33 3.13
C THR A 33 48.43 -8.15 1.89
N HIS A 34 47.11 -8.22 1.68
CA HIS A 34 46.40 -8.24 0.38
C HIS A 34 45.13 -7.36 0.53
N ALA A 35 44.39 -6.94 -0.50
CA ALA A 35 44.37 -7.40 -1.88
C ALA A 35 44.21 -6.27 -2.92
N PHE A 36 44.67 -6.57 -4.14
CA PHE A 36 44.29 -5.91 -5.39
C PHE A 36 43.20 -6.76 -6.09
N SER A 37 42.62 -6.24 -7.18
CA SER A 37 41.86 -6.93 -8.26
C SER A 37 40.33 -6.74 -8.34
N GLY A 38 39.87 -6.77 -9.60
CA GLY A 38 38.50 -6.99 -10.07
C GLY A 38 38.56 -7.67 -11.45
N PRO A 39 37.44 -7.86 -12.18
CA PRO A 39 37.39 -8.38 -13.56
C PRO A 39 37.21 -7.24 -14.60
N THR A 40 37.86 -7.20 -15.77
CA THR A 40 37.55 -7.91 -17.06
C THR A 40 36.10 -7.73 -17.60
N ASP A 41 35.83 -7.54 -18.91
CA ASP A 41 36.59 -7.99 -20.10
C ASP A 41 36.46 -7.17 -21.43
N LEU A 42 37.35 -7.55 -22.37
CA LEU A 42 37.63 -7.24 -23.79
C LEU A 42 36.58 -6.70 -24.83
N ASN A 43 36.96 -5.58 -25.49
CA ASN A 43 37.33 -5.45 -26.95
C ASN A 43 36.29 -5.15 -28.10
N ARG A 44 36.80 -4.39 -29.11
CA ARG A 44 36.43 -4.21 -30.55
C ARG A 44 35.48 -3.06 -31.03
N THR A 45 35.97 -2.31 -32.04
CA THR A 45 35.38 -1.21 -32.85
C THR A 45 34.98 -1.69 -34.28
N PRO A 46 34.46 -0.85 -35.23
CA PRO A 46 34.06 0.59 -35.22
C PRO A 46 32.64 0.90 -35.80
N LEU A 47 32.19 2.17 -35.73
CA LEU A 47 31.59 2.95 -36.84
C LEU A 47 31.23 4.41 -36.42
N THR A 48 31.18 5.33 -37.39
CA THR A 48 30.82 6.78 -37.30
C THR A 48 29.32 7.04 -37.58
N PRO A 49 28.71 8.25 -37.41
CA PRO A 49 29.30 9.61 -37.36
C PRO A 49 28.79 10.65 -36.32
N THR A 50 29.66 11.62 -35.98
CA THR A 50 29.50 13.11 -35.99
C THR A 50 28.23 13.81 -35.40
N PRO A 51 28.30 15.04 -34.79
CA PRO A 51 29.43 15.95 -34.51
C PRO A 51 29.65 16.29 -33.01
N ALA A 52 30.69 17.08 -32.73
CA ALA A 52 30.96 17.73 -31.43
C ALA A 52 30.44 19.18 -31.39
N PRO A 53 30.63 19.89 -30.27
CA PRO A 53 31.10 21.27 -30.29
C PRO A 53 32.53 21.38 -29.75
N GLN A 54 33.47 21.84 -30.58
CA GLN A 54 34.74 22.39 -30.10
C GLN A 54 34.54 23.84 -29.65
N GLY A 55 35.30 24.27 -28.65
CA GLY A 55 35.69 25.67 -28.52
C GLY A 55 37.14 25.79 -28.99
N GLU A 56 37.48 26.82 -29.74
CA GLU A 56 38.85 27.10 -30.18
C GLU A 56 39.07 28.62 -30.39
N GLU A 57 40.29 29.02 -30.71
CA GLU A 57 40.81 30.37 -30.51
C GLU A 57 40.58 31.33 -31.69
N LEU A 58 40.85 32.63 -31.46
CA LEU A 58 41.16 33.58 -32.52
C LEU A 58 42.49 33.20 -33.18
N PRO A 59 42.60 33.33 -34.51
CA PRO A 59 43.49 34.39 -35.00
C PRO A 59 42.91 35.23 -36.16
N ASP A 60 43.77 36.10 -36.70
CA ASP A 60 43.52 37.27 -37.55
C ASP A 60 43.40 36.94 -39.07
N VAL A 61 43.33 38.00 -39.90
CA VAL A 61 43.58 38.09 -41.37
C VAL A 61 42.35 38.19 -42.31
N VAL A 62 42.03 39.46 -42.65
CA VAL A 62 41.61 39.98 -43.98
C VAL A 62 40.28 39.54 -44.61
N SER A 63 39.39 40.54 -44.87
CA SER A 63 38.89 40.88 -46.22
C SER A 63 38.05 42.17 -46.24
N VAL A 64 38.38 43.13 -47.11
CA VAL A 64 37.55 44.32 -47.41
C VAL A 64 37.10 44.26 -48.88
N PRO A 65 35.79 44.33 -49.19
CA PRO A 65 35.32 44.47 -50.56
C PRO A 65 35.40 45.93 -51.02
N GLN A 66 36.07 46.19 -52.15
CA GLN A 66 35.95 47.47 -52.86
C GLN A 66 34.78 47.44 -53.85
N ASN A 67 33.93 48.48 -53.78
CA ASN A 67 33.25 49.10 -54.93
C ASN A 67 32.49 50.33 -54.40
N SER A 68 32.30 51.43 -55.12
CA SER A 68 32.94 51.99 -56.33
C SER A 68 32.24 53.32 -56.64
N GLN A 69 32.81 54.11 -57.57
CA GLN A 69 32.28 55.38 -58.08
C GLN A 69 32.50 56.57 -57.12
N SER A 70 33.40 57.52 -57.39
CA SER A 70 33.59 58.34 -58.61
C SER A 70 32.45 59.33 -58.85
N ASN A 71 32.62 60.55 -58.32
CA ASN A 71 32.13 61.74 -58.99
C ASN A 71 33.23 62.80 -58.95
N SER A 72 33.51 63.39 -60.10
CA SER A 72 34.55 64.41 -60.29
C SER A 72 34.19 65.70 -59.58
N SER A 73 35.20 66.39 -59.03
CA SER A 73 35.06 67.73 -58.48
C SER A 73 34.88 68.78 -59.59
N MET A 74 33.69 68.81 -60.22
CA MET A 74 33.27 69.99 -60.98
C MET A 74 33.09 71.15 -60.01
N ASN A 75 33.82 72.24 -60.25
CA ASN A 75 33.77 73.44 -59.44
C ASN A 75 32.39 74.11 -59.60
N PRO A 76 31.62 74.39 -58.53
CA PRO A 76 30.23 74.86 -58.63
C PRO A 76 29.96 76.18 -59.38
N TYR A 77 31.01 76.83 -59.89
CA TYR A 77 30.96 78.10 -60.63
C TYR A 77 31.13 77.95 -62.16
N ASP A 78 31.48 76.75 -62.64
CA ASP A 78 31.76 76.49 -64.06
C ASP A 78 30.51 76.03 -64.83
N THR A 79 29.58 76.96 -65.05
CA THR A 79 28.32 76.73 -65.79
C THR A 79 28.45 77.10 -67.27
N ASP A 80 27.51 76.65 -68.11
CA ASP A 80 27.47 77.05 -69.53
C ASP A 80 27.19 78.55 -69.72
N CYS A 81 26.64 79.22 -68.71
CA CYS A 81 26.50 80.67 -68.67
C CYS A 81 27.86 81.35 -68.46
N SER A 82 28.65 80.88 -67.49
CA SER A 82 30.05 81.29 -67.28
C SER A 82 30.91 81.09 -68.55
N ARG A 83 30.79 79.92 -69.20
CA ARG A 83 31.52 79.61 -70.45
C ARG A 83 31.10 80.51 -71.62
N LYS A 84 29.80 80.79 -71.78
CA LYS A 84 29.29 81.73 -72.81
C LYS A 84 29.78 83.16 -72.58
N LEU A 85 29.73 83.66 -71.34
CA LEU A 85 30.24 84.99 -70.99
C LEU A 85 31.73 85.14 -71.35
N LEU A 86 32.55 84.15 -70.98
CA LEU A 86 33.99 84.16 -71.33
C LEU A 86 34.24 84.12 -72.83
N SER A 87 33.46 83.32 -73.57
CA SER A 87 33.55 83.23 -75.04
C SER A 87 33.14 84.55 -75.71
N GLU A 88 32.09 85.21 -75.21
CA GLU A 88 31.61 86.49 -75.74
C GLU A 88 32.63 87.63 -75.49
N ILE A 89 33.26 87.64 -74.31
CA ILE A 89 34.35 88.58 -73.98
C ILE A 89 35.55 88.34 -74.91
N GLN A 90 35.98 87.09 -75.12
CA GLN A 90 37.06 86.79 -76.07
C GLN A 90 36.72 87.21 -77.51
N ARG A 91 35.46 87.04 -77.93
CA ARG A 91 34.97 87.46 -79.26
C ARG A 91 34.95 88.99 -79.44
N SER A 92 34.85 89.76 -78.35
CA SER A 92 34.83 91.23 -78.37
C SER A 92 36.21 91.91 -78.39
N LEU A 93 37.32 91.14 -78.39
CA LEU A 93 38.69 91.65 -78.24
C LEU A 93 39.62 91.38 -79.45
N SER A 94 39.14 90.78 -80.53
CA SER A 94 39.94 90.54 -81.75
C SER A 94 40.10 91.80 -82.60
N GLN A 95 41.35 92.19 -82.89
CA GLN A 95 41.72 93.53 -83.36
C GLN A 95 41.29 93.92 -84.79
N GLU A 96 40.77 92.99 -85.60
CA GLU A 96 40.40 93.28 -87.01
C GLU A 96 39.31 94.36 -87.12
N SER A 97 38.29 94.32 -86.26
CA SER A 97 37.17 95.28 -86.28
C SER A 97 37.56 96.75 -85.98
N LEU A 98 38.79 97.01 -85.54
CA LEU A 98 39.29 98.36 -85.28
C LEU A 98 40.09 98.95 -86.45
N LEU A 99 40.41 98.15 -87.47
CA LEU A 99 41.10 98.58 -88.68
C LEU A 99 40.11 99.11 -89.71
N ASP A 100 38.97 98.43 -89.87
CA ASP A 100 37.87 98.85 -90.76
C ASP A 100 37.36 100.27 -90.42
N GLU A 101 37.19 100.60 -89.14
CA GLU A 101 36.75 101.94 -88.71
C GLU A 101 37.81 103.04 -88.95
N LEU A 102 39.08 102.69 -89.20
CA LEU A 102 40.15 103.67 -89.50
C LEU A 102 40.34 103.92 -91.01
N GLU A 103 40.03 102.97 -91.90
CA GLU A 103 40.06 103.22 -93.34
C GLU A 103 38.91 104.16 -93.80
N ASP A 104 37.72 104.03 -93.19
CA ASP A 104 36.54 104.85 -93.50
C ASP A 104 36.72 106.35 -93.11
N GLU A 105 37.46 106.66 -92.03
CA GLU A 105 37.78 108.06 -91.68
C GLU A 105 38.86 108.66 -92.59
N LEU A 106 39.77 107.85 -93.15
CA LEU A 106 40.81 108.32 -94.06
C LEU A 106 40.24 108.71 -95.44
N LEU A 107 39.30 107.92 -95.96
CA LEU A 107 38.68 108.12 -97.28
C LEU A 107 37.68 109.29 -97.32
N SER A 108 37.15 109.73 -96.17
CA SER A 108 36.16 110.80 -96.09
C SER A 108 36.75 112.23 -95.98
N SER A 109 38.07 112.37 -96.12
CA SER A 109 38.81 113.60 -95.76
C SER A 109 39.66 114.24 -96.88
N GLN A 110 39.43 113.94 -98.17
CA GLN A 110 40.17 114.57 -99.29
C GLN A 110 39.28 115.15 -100.41
N SER A 111 39.06 116.48 -100.38
CA SER A 111 38.80 117.27 -101.60
C SER A 111 39.12 118.77 -101.41
N ASP A 112 40.16 119.23 -102.11
CA ASP A 112 40.50 120.60 -102.50
C ASP A 112 40.63 121.77 -101.50
N GLY A 113 41.70 122.54 -101.73
CA GLY A 113 41.75 123.96 -101.40
C GLY A 113 42.98 124.67 -101.96
N MET A 114 42.82 125.58 -102.94
CA MET A 114 43.78 126.68 -103.19
C MET A 114 43.28 127.82 -104.11
N ARG A 115 43.53 129.07 -103.67
CA ARG A 115 43.84 130.32 -104.42
C ARG A 115 42.77 131.16 -105.15
N LYS A 116 42.69 132.42 -104.67
CA LYS A 116 42.57 133.73 -105.38
C LYS A 116 41.23 134.15 -106.02
N GLY A 117 40.66 135.24 -105.49
CA GLY A 117 39.74 136.14 -106.20
C GLY A 117 39.07 137.21 -105.31
N SER A 118 39.12 138.49 -105.71
CA SER A 118 38.38 139.65 -105.15
C SER A 118 38.42 140.80 -106.18
N PRO A 119 37.58 141.87 -106.12
CA PRO A 119 36.28 142.10 -105.45
C PRO A 119 35.13 141.88 -106.51
N PRO A 120 33.94 142.56 -106.56
CA PRO A 120 33.24 143.48 -105.66
C PRO A 120 31.73 143.13 -105.44
N ASN A 121 30.90 144.13 -105.10
CA ASN A 121 29.42 144.04 -105.04
C ASN A 121 28.78 143.68 -106.40
N GLY A 122 27.82 142.76 -106.40
CA GLY A 122 26.94 142.47 -107.54
C GLY A 122 25.89 141.39 -107.22
N LEU A 123 24.67 141.56 -107.74
CA LEU A 123 23.59 140.57 -107.62
C LEU A 123 23.69 139.49 -108.71
N GLN A 124 23.63 138.21 -108.33
CA GLN A 124 22.87 137.19 -109.09
C GLN A 124 22.56 135.96 -108.22
N LYS A 125 21.58 135.16 -108.66
CA LYS A 125 21.15 133.92 -107.98
C LYS A 125 21.93 132.73 -108.53
N ASP A 126 22.27 131.78 -107.66
CA ASP A 126 22.29 130.37 -108.04
C ASP A 126 21.89 129.50 -106.83
N GLN A 127 21.29 128.34 -107.07
CA GLN A 127 20.41 127.67 -106.10
C GLN A 127 20.95 126.32 -105.58
N ASN A 128 22.06 125.82 -106.14
CA ASN A 128 22.57 124.46 -105.87
C ASN A 128 23.52 124.32 -104.67
N SER A 129 24.23 125.37 -104.26
CA SER A 129 25.26 125.28 -103.20
C SER A 129 24.68 124.85 -101.84
N MET A 130 23.53 125.42 -101.47
CA MET A 130 22.89 125.24 -100.15
C MET A 130 22.38 123.80 -99.92
N VAL A 131 21.97 123.11 -100.98
CA VAL A 131 21.38 121.75 -100.91
C VAL A 131 22.41 120.67 -100.55
N LEU A 132 23.68 120.86 -100.93
CA LEU A 132 24.74 119.87 -100.68
C LEU A 132 25.19 119.84 -99.21
N PHE A 133 25.24 121.00 -98.55
CA PHE A 133 25.63 121.12 -97.14
C PHE A 133 24.63 120.42 -96.21
N GLU A 134 23.33 120.67 -96.40
CA GLU A 134 22.26 120.08 -95.59
C GLU A 134 22.21 118.55 -95.71
N LYS A 135 22.48 118.00 -96.90
CA LYS A 135 22.54 116.56 -97.16
C LYS A 135 23.67 115.86 -96.40
N CYS A 136 24.83 116.51 -96.25
CA CYS A 136 25.96 115.97 -95.51
C CYS A 136 25.65 115.86 -94.01
N ILE A 137 25.04 116.91 -93.44
CA ILE A 137 24.59 116.94 -92.04
C ILE A 137 23.56 115.83 -91.77
N GLN A 138 22.56 115.66 -92.63
CA GLN A 138 21.57 114.58 -92.52
C GLN A 138 22.21 113.18 -92.51
N HIS A 139 23.27 112.96 -93.29
CA HIS A 139 23.96 111.68 -93.33
C HIS A 139 24.69 111.37 -92.01
N LYS A 140 25.45 112.33 -91.47
CA LYS A 140 26.14 112.17 -90.17
C LYS A 140 25.16 111.94 -89.02
N TYR A 141 24.00 112.61 -88.99
CA TYR A 141 22.96 112.32 -87.99
C TYR A 141 22.40 110.89 -88.12
N SER A 142 22.12 110.40 -89.33
CA SER A 142 21.65 109.02 -89.51
C SER A 142 22.72 107.97 -89.14
N GLN A 143 24.01 108.29 -89.31
CA GLN A 143 25.11 107.45 -88.87
C GLN A 143 25.19 107.38 -87.33
N GLN A 144 25.06 108.51 -86.63
CA GLN A 144 24.98 108.55 -85.16
C GLN A 144 23.74 107.83 -84.62
N GLU A 145 22.57 108.01 -85.22
CA GLU A 145 21.33 107.32 -84.82
C GLU A 145 21.49 105.79 -84.86
N LYS A 146 22.13 105.27 -85.92
CA LYS A 146 22.45 103.83 -86.04
C LYS A 146 23.48 103.37 -85.00
N ALA A 147 24.45 104.19 -84.63
CA ALA A 147 25.42 103.87 -83.58
C ALA A 147 24.75 103.82 -82.19
N ILE A 148 23.94 104.84 -81.86
CA ILE A 148 23.14 104.87 -80.63
C ILE A 148 22.22 103.64 -80.55
N LYS A 149 21.57 103.26 -81.66
CA LYS A 149 20.70 102.09 -81.71
C LYS A 149 21.45 100.77 -81.47
N ARG A 150 22.64 100.58 -82.06
CA ARG A 150 23.51 99.42 -81.77
C ARG A 150 23.85 99.35 -80.28
N LEU A 151 24.28 100.46 -79.68
CA LEU A 151 24.62 100.53 -78.26
C LEU A 151 23.42 100.28 -77.33
N LEU A 152 22.20 100.69 -77.72
CA LEU A 152 20.97 100.37 -76.99
C LEU A 152 20.63 98.87 -77.08
N ASP A 153 20.76 98.25 -78.25
CA ASP A 153 20.55 96.81 -78.42
C ASP A 153 21.60 95.97 -77.68
N GLU A 154 22.85 96.45 -77.56
CA GLU A 154 23.91 95.82 -76.77
C GLU A 154 23.69 96.00 -75.26
N ASN A 155 23.33 97.21 -74.80
CA ASN A 155 22.95 97.45 -73.41
C ASN A 155 21.75 96.57 -73.00
N LYS A 156 20.77 96.38 -73.89
CA LYS A 156 19.66 95.43 -73.69
C LYS A 156 20.13 93.98 -73.55
N LYS A 157 21.05 93.50 -74.41
CA LYS A 157 21.66 92.16 -74.26
C LYS A 157 22.41 92.01 -72.93
N HIS A 158 23.13 93.03 -72.49
CA HIS A 158 23.81 93.02 -71.19
C HIS A 158 22.82 92.97 -70.02
N GLN A 159 21.70 93.70 -70.09
CA GLN A 159 20.63 93.60 -69.09
C GLN A 159 19.99 92.20 -69.06
N GLU A 160 19.70 91.62 -70.23
CA GLU A 160 19.17 90.25 -70.35
C GLU A 160 20.16 89.21 -69.77
N LEU A 161 21.47 89.37 -70.02
CA LEU A 161 22.51 88.51 -69.45
C LEU A 161 22.66 88.66 -67.93
N ILE A 162 22.57 89.89 -67.40
CA ILE A 162 22.60 90.15 -65.95
C ILE A 162 21.37 89.55 -65.26
N LEU A 163 20.19 89.63 -65.88
CA LEU A 163 18.97 88.98 -65.40
C LEU A 163 19.11 87.44 -65.43
N GLY A 164 19.70 86.89 -66.50
CA GLY A 164 20.06 85.47 -66.61
C GLY A 164 20.94 85.01 -65.44
N ILE A 165 22.10 85.65 -65.26
CA ILE A 165 23.05 85.35 -64.18
C ILE A 165 22.40 85.49 -62.80
N CYS A 166 21.54 86.50 -62.60
CA CYS A 166 20.80 86.67 -61.35
C CYS A 166 19.83 85.51 -61.10
N SER A 167 19.06 85.07 -62.11
CA SER A 167 18.14 83.94 -62.00
C SER A 167 18.87 82.61 -61.75
N GLU A 168 20.03 82.40 -62.39
CA GLU A 168 20.88 81.22 -62.19
C GLU A 168 21.49 81.17 -60.79
N LYS A 169 22.00 82.30 -60.30
CA LYS A 169 22.48 82.48 -58.92
C LYS A 169 21.38 82.24 -57.89
N ASP A 170 20.14 82.68 -58.14
CA ASP A 170 19.02 82.42 -57.22
C ASP A 170 18.51 80.97 -57.30
N ASN A 171 18.52 80.34 -58.49
CA ASN A 171 18.27 78.89 -58.64
C ASN A 171 19.30 78.06 -57.87
N MET A 172 20.60 78.36 -58.01
CA MET A 172 21.70 77.69 -57.28
C MET A 172 21.58 77.88 -55.76
N ARG A 173 21.13 79.06 -55.31
CA ARG A 173 20.85 79.33 -53.90
C ARG A 173 19.70 78.47 -53.37
N ASP A 174 18.66 78.22 -54.17
CA ASP A 174 17.53 77.39 -53.79
C ASP A 174 17.81 75.89 -53.90
N GLU A 175 18.69 75.47 -54.81
CA GLU A 175 19.29 74.13 -54.77
C GLU A 175 20.11 73.91 -53.50
N LEU A 176 20.94 74.87 -53.09
CA LEU A 176 21.74 74.76 -51.88
C LEU A 176 20.85 74.63 -50.63
N LYS A 177 19.73 75.39 -50.56
CA LYS A 177 18.71 75.21 -49.51
C LYS A 177 18.13 73.79 -49.52
N LYS A 178 17.75 73.26 -50.69
CA LYS A 178 17.21 71.89 -50.82
C LYS A 178 18.22 70.85 -50.33
N ARG A 179 19.50 70.98 -50.71
CA ARG A 179 20.59 70.09 -50.29
C ARG A 179 20.80 70.14 -48.77
N MET A 180 20.85 71.32 -48.16
CA MET A 180 20.93 71.47 -46.69
C MET A 180 19.73 70.87 -45.96
N GLU A 181 18.51 70.99 -46.50
CA GLU A 181 17.33 70.39 -45.87
C GLU A 181 17.33 68.86 -46.01
N THR A 182 17.79 68.29 -47.13
CA THR A 182 18.02 66.83 -47.23
C THR A 182 19.12 66.35 -46.30
N GLU A 183 20.22 67.08 -46.17
CA GLU A 183 21.31 66.77 -45.23
C GLU A 183 20.82 66.79 -43.78
N LYS A 184 20.01 67.78 -43.41
CA LYS A 184 19.32 67.89 -42.12
C LYS A 184 18.33 66.73 -41.87
N GLN A 185 17.63 66.25 -42.90
CA GLN A 185 16.79 65.04 -42.82
C GLN A 185 17.62 63.77 -42.63
N HIS A 186 18.74 63.63 -43.33
CA HIS A 186 19.69 62.52 -43.14
C HIS A 186 20.28 62.53 -41.72
N LEU A 187 20.75 63.68 -41.24
CA LEU A 187 21.27 63.84 -39.87
C LEU A 187 20.21 63.55 -38.80
N CYS A 188 18.96 63.96 -39.01
CA CYS A 188 17.84 63.60 -38.13
C CYS A 188 17.55 62.09 -38.15
N THR A 189 17.75 61.42 -39.29
CA THR A 189 17.56 59.98 -39.44
C THR A 189 18.70 59.18 -38.81
N ILE A 190 19.94 59.63 -38.99
CA ILE A 190 21.13 59.08 -38.31
C ILE A 190 20.94 59.14 -36.80
N LYS A 191 20.54 60.29 -36.23
CA LYS A 191 20.29 60.43 -34.79
C LYS A 191 19.21 59.49 -34.24
N LYS A 192 18.17 59.18 -35.03
CA LYS A 192 17.16 58.17 -34.65
C LYS A 192 17.75 56.76 -34.61
N PHE A 193 18.64 56.42 -35.54
CA PHE A 193 19.33 55.13 -35.52
C PHE A 193 20.38 55.06 -34.39
N GLU A 194 21.12 56.15 -34.12
CA GLU A 194 22.04 56.25 -32.97
C GLU A 194 21.30 55.98 -31.66
N SER A 195 20.21 56.71 -31.37
CA SER A 195 19.41 56.47 -30.17
C SER A 195 18.79 55.06 -30.12
N ARG A 196 18.36 54.49 -31.25
CA ARG A 196 17.85 53.10 -31.26
C ARG A 196 18.95 52.06 -31.03
N VAL A 197 20.20 52.34 -31.45
CA VAL A 197 21.37 51.50 -31.13
C VAL A 197 21.72 51.62 -29.64
N GLU A 198 21.66 52.82 -29.05
CA GLU A 198 21.83 53.00 -27.59
C GLU A 198 20.76 52.26 -26.78
N GLU A 199 19.50 52.34 -27.18
CA GLU A 199 18.39 51.56 -26.60
C GLU A 199 18.66 50.05 -26.70
N LEU A 200 19.01 49.54 -27.89
CA LEU A 200 19.30 48.12 -28.11
C LEU A 200 20.53 47.64 -27.33
N MET A 201 21.58 48.44 -27.20
CA MET A 201 22.73 48.12 -26.35
C MET A 201 22.34 48.06 -24.88
N LYS A 202 21.43 48.92 -24.42
CA LYS A 202 20.89 48.87 -23.06
C LYS A 202 19.99 47.65 -22.85
N GLU A 203 19.07 47.36 -23.78
CA GLU A 203 18.23 46.14 -23.75
C GLU A 203 19.10 44.86 -23.70
N LEU A 204 20.19 44.83 -24.46
CA LEU A 204 21.17 43.71 -24.48
C LEU A 204 21.98 43.63 -23.18
N LYS A 205 22.36 44.76 -22.57
CA LYS A 205 23.01 44.78 -21.26
C LYS A 205 22.07 44.30 -20.15
N ASP A 206 20.87 44.88 -20.06
CA ASP A 206 19.87 44.56 -19.04
C ASP A 206 19.43 43.09 -19.13
N SER A 207 19.37 42.50 -20.33
CA SER A 207 19.08 41.07 -20.52
C SER A 207 20.28 40.16 -20.17
N ARG A 208 21.51 40.57 -20.48
CA ARG A 208 22.73 39.87 -20.03
C ARG A 208 22.87 39.84 -18.51
N GLU A 209 22.58 40.95 -17.83
CA GLU A 209 22.61 41.02 -16.36
C GLU A 209 21.52 40.13 -15.74
N LYS A 210 20.29 40.12 -16.29
CA LYS A 210 19.23 39.18 -15.88
C LYS A 210 19.65 37.72 -16.05
N LEU A 211 20.31 37.37 -17.16
CA LEU A 211 20.78 36.01 -17.42
C LEU A 211 21.86 35.58 -16.40
N VAL A 212 22.80 36.47 -16.05
CA VAL A 212 23.81 36.21 -15.01
C VAL A 212 23.16 36.02 -13.63
N HIS A 213 22.15 36.82 -13.28
CA HIS A 213 21.40 36.61 -12.03
C HIS A 213 20.64 35.28 -12.00
N GLN A 214 20.04 34.86 -13.11
CA GLN A 214 19.36 33.57 -13.24
C GLN A 214 20.33 32.38 -13.12
N ASP A 215 21.48 32.44 -13.81
CA ASP A 215 22.55 31.45 -13.72
C ASP A 215 23.11 31.33 -12.30
N GLN A 216 23.38 32.45 -11.61
CA GLN A 216 23.84 32.43 -10.23
C GLN A 216 22.76 31.88 -9.27
N ALA A 217 21.48 32.20 -9.48
CA ALA A 217 20.39 31.64 -8.69
C ALA A 217 20.25 30.11 -8.90
N ALA A 218 20.37 29.64 -10.15
CA ALA A 218 20.37 28.21 -10.48
C ALA A 218 21.56 27.48 -9.84
N LYS A 219 22.77 28.06 -9.91
CA LYS A 219 23.98 27.53 -9.23
C LYS A 219 23.79 27.44 -7.72
N ASN A 220 23.22 28.47 -7.09
CA ASN A 220 22.95 28.46 -5.66
C ASN A 220 21.93 27.35 -5.27
N ALA A 221 20.88 27.17 -6.06
CA ALA A 221 19.87 26.13 -5.85
C ALA A 221 20.45 24.71 -6.06
N ILE A 222 21.27 24.50 -7.10
CA ILE A 222 21.97 23.23 -7.35
C ILE A 222 22.90 22.90 -6.18
N GLN A 223 23.69 23.85 -5.68
CA GLN A 223 24.54 23.61 -4.51
C GLN A 223 23.74 23.32 -3.24
N GLN A 224 22.56 23.93 -3.06
CA GLN A 224 21.68 23.62 -1.93
C GLN A 224 21.15 22.19 -2.02
N LEU A 225 20.67 21.76 -3.19
CA LEU A 225 20.21 20.40 -3.43
C LEU A 225 21.36 19.38 -3.27
N GLN A 226 22.58 19.71 -3.72
CA GLN A 226 23.77 18.88 -3.51
C GLN A 226 24.11 18.72 -2.02
N ARG A 227 24.07 19.81 -1.24
CA ARG A 227 24.29 19.77 0.22
C ARG A 227 23.21 18.96 0.94
N GLU A 228 21.95 19.11 0.54
CA GLU A 228 20.85 18.33 1.12
C GLU A 228 20.93 16.84 0.76
N MET A 229 21.26 16.50 -0.49
CA MET A 229 21.47 15.12 -0.92
C MET A 229 22.67 14.46 -0.23
N ALA A 230 23.77 15.20 -0.03
CA ALA A 230 24.91 14.72 0.75
C ALA A 230 24.52 14.43 2.20
N TYR A 231 23.79 15.33 2.86
CA TYR A 231 23.29 15.12 4.23
C TYR A 231 22.32 13.92 4.34
N ARG A 232 21.40 13.76 3.38
CA ARG A 232 20.49 12.61 3.31
C ARG A 232 21.26 11.29 3.13
N LEU A 233 22.29 11.28 2.29
CA LEU A 233 23.15 10.11 2.04
C LEU A 233 24.00 9.77 3.28
N GLU A 234 24.58 10.76 3.95
CA GLU A 234 25.31 10.57 5.21
C GLU A 234 24.40 10.04 6.33
N GLN A 235 23.18 10.57 6.46
CA GLN A 235 22.18 10.04 7.41
C GLN A 235 21.76 8.61 7.08
N ALA A 236 21.63 8.25 5.80
CA ALA A 236 21.33 6.88 5.37
C ALA A 236 22.51 5.92 5.66
N ASN A 237 23.74 6.31 5.34
CA ASN A 237 24.94 5.55 5.67
C ASN A 237 25.08 5.33 7.18
N LYS A 238 24.83 6.36 8.00
CA LYS A 238 24.85 6.24 9.45
C LYS A 238 23.86 5.18 9.95
N LYS A 239 22.61 5.19 9.47
CA LYS A 239 21.61 4.17 9.82
C LYS A 239 22.01 2.75 9.37
N CYS A 240 22.65 2.62 8.22
CA CYS A 240 23.16 1.33 7.72
C CYS A 240 24.31 0.80 8.59
N GLU A 241 25.20 1.68 9.05
CA GLU A 241 26.32 1.34 9.92
C GLU A 241 25.85 1.03 11.36
N GLU A 242 24.87 1.77 11.88
CA GLU A 242 24.19 1.45 13.14
C GLU A 242 23.56 0.05 13.09
N ALA A 243 22.80 -0.27 12.04
CA ALA A 243 22.22 -1.60 11.83
C ALA A 243 23.29 -2.71 11.65
N ARG A 244 24.46 -2.39 11.06
CA ARG A 244 25.60 -3.32 10.98
C ARG A 244 26.18 -3.61 12.36
N GLN A 245 26.39 -2.60 13.18
CA GLN A 245 26.90 -2.73 14.54
C GLN A 245 25.90 -3.45 15.47
N GLU A 246 24.60 -3.23 15.30
CA GLU A 246 23.55 -3.98 16.00
C GLU A 246 23.57 -5.47 15.62
N LYS A 247 23.68 -5.78 14.32
CA LYS A 247 23.82 -7.17 13.83
C LYS A 247 25.08 -7.85 14.40
N GLU A 248 26.22 -7.18 14.36
CA GLU A 248 27.48 -7.72 14.92
C GLU A 248 27.39 -7.89 16.44
N THR A 249 26.74 -6.97 17.15
CA THR A 249 26.42 -7.10 18.57
C THR A 249 25.48 -8.27 18.86
N MET A 250 24.48 -8.52 18.01
CA MET A 250 23.57 -9.66 18.12
C MET A 250 24.31 -10.98 17.91
N VAL A 251 25.19 -11.08 16.90
CA VAL A 251 26.04 -12.26 16.67
C VAL A 251 26.95 -12.52 17.88
N MET A 252 27.56 -11.47 18.44
CA MET A 252 28.41 -11.60 19.64
C MET A 252 27.63 -11.95 20.92
N LYS A 253 26.32 -11.64 20.99
CA LYS A 253 25.41 -12.15 22.04
C LYS A 253 25.06 -13.62 21.80
N TYR A 254 24.73 -14.00 20.57
CA TYR A 254 24.40 -15.38 20.21
C TYR A 254 25.56 -16.34 20.46
N VAL A 255 26.75 -16.05 19.93
CA VAL A 255 27.97 -16.88 20.13
C VAL A 255 28.32 -17.03 21.62
N ARG A 256 28.07 -16.00 22.42
CA ARG A 256 28.25 -16.07 23.88
C ARG A 256 27.23 -17.00 24.53
N GLY A 257 25.94 -16.83 24.22
CA GLY A 257 24.87 -17.68 24.73
C GLY A 257 25.01 -19.15 24.31
N GLU A 258 25.47 -19.41 23.08
CA GLU A 258 25.77 -20.76 22.60
C GLU A 258 26.98 -21.37 23.34
N LYS A 259 28.05 -20.60 23.56
CA LYS A 259 29.17 -21.04 24.41
C LYS A 259 28.71 -21.37 25.84
N GLU A 260 27.98 -20.45 26.47
CA GLU A 260 27.44 -20.64 27.83
C GLU A 260 26.52 -21.87 27.90
N ALA A 261 25.68 -22.11 26.88
CA ALA A 261 24.85 -23.31 26.78
C ALA A 261 25.67 -24.60 26.57
N LEU A 262 26.79 -24.56 25.82
CA LEU A 262 27.70 -25.71 25.65
C LEU A 262 28.47 -26.02 26.94
N ASP A 263 28.93 -25.01 27.65
CA ASP A 263 29.63 -25.18 28.93
C ASP A 263 28.67 -25.67 30.03
N LEU A 264 27.43 -25.15 30.10
CA LEU A 264 26.38 -25.69 30.98
C LEU A 264 25.98 -27.14 30.63
N ARG A 265 25.99 -27.53 29.34
CA ARG A 265 25.79 -28.94 28.94
C ARG A 265 26.92 -29.83 29.45
N ARG A 266 28.17 -29.40 29.32
CA ARG A 266 29.35 -30.13 29.86
C ARG A 266 29.29 -30.27 31.38
N GLU A 267 28.91 -29.21 32.10
CA GLU A 267 28.73 -29.27 33.56
C GLU A 267 27.60 -30.23 33.95
N LYS A 268 26.46 -30.17 33.25
CA LYS A 268 25.35 -31.12 33.42
C LYS A 268 25.81 -32.57 33.23
N GLU A 269 26.50 -32.88 32.14
CA GLU A 269 27.00 -34.24 31.85
C GLU A 269 27.97 -34.74 32.93
N GLN A 270 28.83 -33.87 33.46
CA GLN A 270 29.72 -34.18 34.59
C GLN A 270 28.94 -34.43 35.89
N LEU A 271 27.88 -33.64 36.17
CA LEU A 271 27.02 -33.85 37.33
C LEU A 271 26.18 -35.14 37.19
N GLU A 272 25.66 -35.46 36.01
CA GLU A 272 24.97 -36.72 35.72
C GLU A 272 25.91 -37.94 35.78
N LYS A 273 27.20 -37.77 35.48
CA LYS A 273 28.22 -38.80 35.75
C LYS A 273 28.43 -38.99 37.26
N LYS A 274 28.68 -37.91 38.01
CA LYS A 274 28.86 -37.95 39.48
C LYS A 274 27.63 -38.52 40.19
N LEU A 275 26.42 -38.22 39.72
CA LEU A 275 25.16 -38.76 40.25
C LEU A 275 25.06 -40.28 40.03
N ARG A 276 25.43 -40.78 38.85
CA ARG A 276 25.48 -42.24 38.58
C ARG A 276 26.52 -42.95 39.44
N GLU A 277 27.69 -42.33 39.65
CA GLU A 277 28.74 -42.85 40.53
C GLU A 277 28.29 -42.90 41.99
N ALA A 278 27.64 -41.84 42.48
CA ALA A 278 27.05 -41.79 43.82
C ALA A 278 25.92 -42.82 44.00
N THR A 279 25.02 -42.97 43.02
CA THR A 279 23.95 -43.99 43.03
C THR A 279 24.54 -45.40 43.09
N SER A 280 25.58 -45.68 42.29
CA SER A 280 26.29 -46.96 42.32
C SER A 280 26.93 -47.24 43.68
N GLU A 281 27.47 -46.22 44.38
CA GLU A 281 27.98 -46.38 45.73
C GLU A 281 26.85 -46.61 46.76
N VAL A 282 25.71 -45.91 46.65
CA VAL A 282 24.53 -46.19 47.48
C VAL A 282 24.08 -47.64 47.31
N ASP A 283 24.02 -48.17 46.09
CA ASP A 283 23.72 -49.58 45.82
C ASP A 283 24.73 -50.54 46.47
N LYS A 284 26.03 -50.21 46.44
CA LYS A 284 27.09 -50.99 47.10
C LYS A 284 26.92 -51.00 48.61
N GLN A 285 26.60 -49.85 49.22
CA GLN A 285 26.39 -49.75 50.67
C GLN A 285 25.08 -50.41 51.10
N ALA A 286 24.01 -50.33 50.30
CA ALA A 286 22.76 -51.07 50.54
C ALA A 286 22.98 -52.59 50.52
N ARG A 287 23.76 -53.11 49.56
CA ARG A 287 24.15 -54.52 49.51
C ARG A 287 24.95 -54.94 50.76
N ARG A 288 25.90 -54.12 51.21
CA ARG A 288 26.65 -54.34 52.47
C ARG A 288 25.74 -54.32 53.70
N GLY A 289 24.79 -53.39 53.76
CA GLY A 289 23.78 -53.32 54.81
C GLY A 289 22.94 -54.60 54.90
N ASN A 290 22.51 -55.13 53.75
CA ASN A 290 21.77 -56.39 53.68
C ASN A 290 22.60 -57.59 54.15
N THR A 291 23.89 -57.69 53.78
CA THR A 291 24.76 -58.77 54.28
C THR A 291 25.00 -58.67 55.79
N LEU A 292 25.23 -57.46 56.32
CA LEU A 292 25.40 -57.25 57.76
C LEU A 292 24.10 -57.51 58.55
N ALA A 293 22.94 -57.22 57.97
CA ALA A 293 21.64 -57.57 58.56
C ALA A 293 21.43 -59.09 58.61
N GLN A 294 21.82 -59.82 57.55
CA GLN A 294 21.79 -61.28 57.51
C GLN A 294 22.76 -61.90 58.54
N GLU A 295 23.97 -61.37 58.67
CA GLU A 295 24.94 -61.81 59.69
C GLU A 295 24.44 -61.52 61.11
N LYS A 296 23.85 -60.33 61.36
CA LYS A 296 23.20 -60.01 62.63
C LYS A 296 22.07 -61.00 62.95
N GLY A 297 21.22 -61.34 61.98
CA GLY A 297 20.17 -62.34 62.15
C GLY A 297 20.73 -63.73 62.52
N ARG A 298 21.80 -64.16 61.84
CA ARG A 298 22.50 -65.43 62.13
C ARG A 298 23.15 -65.43 63.52
N LEU A 299 23.72 -64.30 63.95
CA LEU A 299 24.30 -64.15 65.29
C LEU A 299 23.23 -64.12 66.38
N GLN A 300 22.07 -63.50 66.13
CA GLN A 300 20.93 -63.55 67.05
C GLN A 300 20.45 -64.99 67.24
N GLN A 301 20.23 -65.74 66.15
CA GLN A 301 19.83 -67.16 66.22
C GLN A 301 20.84 -68.02 67.03
N LEU A 302 22.13 -67.72 66.93
CA LEU A 302 23.17 -68.38 67.73
C LEU A 302 23.17 -67.95 69.20
N TYR A 303 22.85 -66.68 69.49
CA TYR A 303 22.64 -66.19 70.85
C TYR A 303 21.42 -66.86 71.49
N ASP A 304 20.27 -66.83 70.82
CA ASP A 304 19.01 -67.43 71.28
C ASP A 304 19.20 -68.93 71.56
N ALA A 305 19.92 -69.65 70.69
CA ALA A 305 20.26 -71.06 70.90
C ALA A 305 21.16 -71.29 72.13
N LYS A 306 22.08 -70.36 72.43
CA LYS A 306 22.93 -70.44 73.62
C LYS A 306 22.22 -70.02 74.90
N GLU A 307 21.32 -69.05 74.85
CA GLU A 307 20.43 -68.71 75.97
C GLU A 307 19.55 -69.91 76.33
N ASN A 308 18.89 -70.52 75.34
CA ASN A 308 18.10 -71.74 75.54
C ASN A 308 18.91 -72.87 76.20
N GLU A 309 20.14 -73.12 75.73
CA GLU A 309 21.05 -74.10 76.32
C GLU A 309 21.46 -73.76 77.77
N VAL A 310 21.70 -72.48 78.08
CA VAL A 310 21.92 -72.02 79.46
C VAL A 310 20.68 -72.28 80.32
N THR A 311 19.46 -71.99 79.82
CA THR A 311 18.25 -72.31 80.60
C THR A 311 18.07 -73.82 80.80
N ARG A 312 18.51 -74.67 79.87
CA ARG A 312 18.49 -76.14 80.03
C ARG A 312 19.44 -76.56 81.16
N LEU A 313 20.69 -76.12 81.10
CA LEU A 313 21.71 -76.41 82.11
C LEU A 313 21.31 -75.88 83.49
N SER A 314 20.71 -74.69 83.60
CA SER A 314 20.19 -74.17 84.88
C SER A 314 19.08 -75.04 85.48
N ARG A 315 18.16 -75.58 84.66
CA ARG A 315 17.13 -76.52 85.14
C ARG A 315 17.74 -77.86 85.58
N GLU A 316 18.83 -78.30 84.98
CA GLU A 316 19.57 -79.49 85.41
C GLU A 316 20.35 -79.25 86.70
N LEU A 317 20.91 -78.04 86.88
CA LEU A 317 21.59 -77.61 88.10
C LEU A 317 20.61 -77.57 89.30
N GLU A 318 19.40 -77.03 89.14
CA GLU A 318 18.40 -77.06 90.22
C GLU A 318 17.93 -78.49 90.55
N LYS A 319 17.75 -79.40 89.58
CA LYS A 319 17.49 -80.82 89.86
C LYS A 319 18.59 -81.46 90.69
N VAL A 320 19.86 -81.22 90.34
CA VAL A 320 21.00 -81.75 91.10
C VAL A 320 21.06 -81.14 92.50
N LYS A 321 20.68 -79.87 92.70
CA LYS A 321 20.50 -79.28 94.03
C LYS A 321 19.37 -79.95 94.83
N GLU A 322 18.23 -80.24 94.21
CA GLU A 322 17.12 -80.97 94.85
C GLU A 322 17.55 -82.40 95.26
N GLU A 323 18.28 -83.10 94.39
CA GLU A 323 18.88 -84.40 94.69
C GLU A 323 19.91 -84.31 95.82
N ILE A 324 20.80 -83.32 95.83
CA ILE A 324 21.76 -83.08 96.92
C ILE A 324 21.02 -82.79 98.23
N ASN A 325 19.99 -81.94 98.21
CA ASN A 325 19.17 -81.64 99.39
C ASN A 325 18.46 -82.90 99.91
N SER A 326 17.93 -83.75 99.03
CA SER A 326 17.37 -85.06 99.39
C SER A 326 18.41 -85.97 100.06
N HIS A 327 19.64 -86.03 99.53
CA HIS A 327 20.73 -86.78 100.16
C HIS A 327 21.18 -86.19 101.50
N VAL A 328 21.25 -84.86 101.64
CA VAL A 328 21.54 -84.18 102.91
C VAL A 328 20.46 -84.48 103.97
N ILE A 329 19.19 -84.56 103.58
CA ILE A 329 18.09 -84.97 104.49
C ILE A 329 18.26 -86.44 104.91
N LYS A 330 18.55 -87.36 103.98
CA LYS A 330 18.83 -88.77 104.28
C LYS A 330 20.03 -88.94 105.22
N VAL A 331 21.12 -88.20 105.00
CA VAL A 331 22.32 -88.21 105.86
C VAL A 331 22.01 -87.65 107.24
N LYS A 332 21.30 -86.53 107.35
CA LYS A 332 20.86 -85.97 108.65
C LYS A 332 19.95 -86.94 109.40
N TRP A 333 19.05 -87.64 108.71
CA TRP A 333 18.21 -88.68 109.31
C TRP A 333 19.04 -89.86 109.83
N ALA A 334 19.98 -90.38 109.03
CA ALA A 334 20.88 -91.46 109.44
C ALA A 334 21.79 -91.05 110.61
N GLN A 335 22.30 -89.81 110.61
CA GLN A 335 23.11 -89.25 111.69
C GLN A 335 22.30 -89.10 112.99
N ASN A 336 21.06 -88.59 112.91
CA ASN A 336 20.16 -88.52 114.07
C ASN A 336 19.78 -89.92 114.58
N LYS A 337 19.57 -90.89 113.68
CA LYS A 337 19.30 -92.28 114.06
C LYS A 337 20.49 -92.90 114.78
N LEU A 338 21.70 -92.79 114.22
CA LEU A 338 22.95 -93.24 114.86
C LEU A 338 23.16 -92.56 116.23
N LYS A 339 22.86 -91.26 116.34
CA LYS A 339 22.90 -90.55 117.62
C LYS A 339 21.93 -91.16 118.63
N SER A 340 20.68 -91.43 118.25
CA SER A 340 19.70 -92.07 119.15
C SER A 340 20.11 -93.47 119.62
N GLU A 341 20.73 -94.28 118.75
CA GLU A 341 21.32 -95.57 119.13
C GLU A 341 22.54 -95.39 120.06
N THR A 342 23.35 -94.35 119.85
CA THR A 342 24.51 -94.03 120.70
C THR A 342 24.08 -93.58 122.09
N ASP A 343 23.05 -92.73 122.18
CA ASP A 343 22.49 -92.26 123.45
C ASP A 343 21.78 -93.41 124.21
N ALA A 344 21.09 -94.32 123.51
CA ALA A 344 20.54 -95.55 124.10
C ALA A 344 21.63 -96.55 124.56
N HIS A 345 22.73 -96.68 123.80
CA HIS A 345 23.90 -97.45 124.22
C HIS A 345 24.59 -96.81 125.44
N LYS A 346 24.59 -95.48 125.54
CA LYS A 346 25.08 -94.77 126.74
C LYS A 346 24.19 -95.06 127.94
N GLU A 347 22.86 -94.98 127.80
CA GLU A 347 21.92 -95.28 128.88
C GLU A 347 22.06 -96.74 129.36
N THR A 348 22.14 -97.72 128.45
CA THR A 348 22.34 -99.13 128.82
C THR A 348 23.70 -99.38 129.48
N LYS A 349 24.76 -98.68 129.06
CA LYS A 349 26.07 -98.68 129.74
C LYS A 349 26.01 -98.08 131.15
N ASP A 350 25.22 -97.03 131.35
CA ASP A 350 25.07 -96.39 132.67
C ASP A 350 24.15 -97.21 133.60
N ARG A 351 23.12 -97.88 133.08
CA ARG A 351 22.36 -98.92 133.80
C ARG A 351 23.25 -100.12 134.19
N LEU A 352 24.16 -100.56 133.30
CA LEU A 352 25.14 -101.61 133.62
C LEU A 352 26.08 -101.18 134.75
N ARG A 353 26.56 -99.93 134.73
CA ARG A 353 27.32 -99.32 135.83
C ARG A 353 26.52 -99.29 137.14
N GLU A 354 25.23 -98.97 137.10
CA GLU A 354 24.36 -98.98 138.28
C GLU A 354 24.19 -100.40 138.86
N THR A 355 24.00 -101.43 138.01
CA THR A 355 23.99 -102.84 138.47
C THR A 355 25.35 -103.27 139.02
N THR A 356 26.45 -102.76 138.47
CA THR A 356 27.81 -102.99 138.97
C THR A 356 28.02 -102.32 140.34
N ALA A 357 27.49 -101.11 140.55
CA ALA A 357 27.54 -100.40 141.83
C ALA A 357 26.72 -101.13 142.92
N LYS A 358 25.57 -101.71 142.56
CA LYS A 358 24.79 -102.57 143.47
C LYS A 358 25.54 -103.87 143.81
N LEU A 359 26.37 -104.39 142.89
CA LEU A 359 27.26 -105.52 143.13
C LEU A 359 28.50 -105.14 143.98
N THR A 360 28.96 -103.88 143.98
CA THR A 360 30.02 -103.43 144.91
C THR A 360 29.45 -103.09 146.29
N GLN A 361 28.26 -102.51 146.39
CA GLN A 361 27.58 -102.26 147.67
C GLN A 361 27.40 -103.55 148.48
N ALA A 362 26.96 -104.64 147.83
CA ALA A 362 26.87 -105.98 148.42
C ALA A 362 28.23 -106.63 148.81
N LYS A 363 29.36 -105.99 148.49
CA LYS A 363 30.72 -106.36 148.94
C LYS A 363 31.28 -105.37 149.96
N GLU A 364 30.87 -104.11 149.89
CA GLU A 364 31.23 -103.06 150.84
C GLU A 364 30.59 -103.32 152.21
N GLU A 365 29.40 -103.93 152.27
CA GLU A 365 28.81 -104.44 153.52
C GLU A 365 29.69 -105.50 154.21
N THR A 366 30.46 -106.31 153.46
CA THR A 366 31.47 -107.23 154.03
C THR A 366 32.83 -106.59 154.33
N GLU A 367 33.04 -105.33 153.94
CA GLU A 367 34.29 -104.59 154.09
C GLU A 367 34.20 -103.49 155.17
N GLN A 368 33.00 -102.96 155.43
CA GLN A 368 32.72 -101.87 156.38
C GLN A 368 33.14 -102.20 157.82
N ILE A 369 33.10 -103.48 158.21
CA ILE A 369 33.60 -103.98 159.51
C ILE A 369 35.12 -103.77 159.65
N ARG A 370 35.87 -103.74 158.54
CA ARG A 370 37.34 -103.67 158.51
C ARG A 370 37.89 -102.24 158.46
N LYS A 371 37.10 -101.28 157.95
CA LYS A 371 37.54 -99.90 157.69
C LYS A 371 37.47 -98.98 158.91
N ASN A 372 36.55 -99.25 159.84
CA ASN A 372 36.25 -98.42 161.02
C ASN A 372 37.41 -98.30 162.04
N CYS A 373 38.54 -98.98 161.82
CA CYS A 373 39.75 -98.89 162.64
C CYS A 373 40.89 -98.04 162.03
N GLN A 374 40.77 -97.55 160.79
CA GLN A 374 41.86 -96.84 160.09
C GLN A 374 41.68 -95.33 159.97
N ASP A 375 40.44 -94.82 159.89
CA ASP A 375 40.22 -93.40 159.62
C ASP A 375 40.49 -92.46 160.82
N MET A 376 40.75 -93.01 162.01
CA MET A 376 41.17 -92.27 163.22
C MET A 376 42.57 -91.63 163.11
N ILE A 377 43.40 -92.06 162.14
CA ILE A 377 44.82 -91.66 162.04
C ILE A 377 45.04 -90.58 160.94
N ARG A 378 44.09 -90.38 160.03
CA ARG A 378 44.23 -89.47 158.87
C ARG A 378 44.01 -87.99 159.21
N THR A 379 43.15 -87.70 160.18
CA THR A 379 42.58 -86.37 160.48
C THR A 379 43.55 -85.35 161.10
N TYR A 380 44.86 -85.61 161.12
CA TYR A 380 45.88 -84.71 161.71
C TYR A 380 46.93 -84.21 160.70
N GLN A 381 46.80 -84.54 159.40
CA GLN A 381 47.78 -84.18 158.36
C GLN A 381 47.26 -83.21 157.28
N GLU A 382 45.95 -82.97 157.22
CA GLU A 382 45.30 -82.18 156.15
C GLU A 382 45.18 -80.68 156.50
N SER A 383 45.73 -80.22 157.63
CA SER A 383 45.47 -78.88 158.20
C SER A 383 46.47 -77.76 157.83
N GLU A 384 47.53 -78.03 157.06
CA GLU A 384 48.51 -76.98 156.66
C GLU A 384 48.29 -76.40 155.25
N GLU A 385 47.68 -77.13 154.32
CA GLU A 385 47.66 -76.78 152.88
C GLU A 385 46.80 -75.53 152.56
N ILE A 386 45.86 -75.17 153.43
CA ILE A 386 44.82 -74.17 153.17
C ILE A 386 45.38 -72.73 153.04
N LYS A 387 46.55 -72.42 153.62
CA LYS A 387 47.11 -71.06 153.63
C LYS A 387 47.78 -70.61 152.33
N SER A 388 48.04 -71.51 151.38
CA SER A 388 48.71 -71.13 150.12
C SER A 388 47.77 -70.50 149.08
N ASN A 389 46.48 -70.84 149.10
CA ASN A 389 45.55 -70.53 148.00
C ASN A 389 45.01 -69.08 148.01
N GLU A 390 45.08 -68.36 149.14
CA GLU A 390 44.50 -67.02 149.26
C GLU A 390 45.36 -65.92 148.60
N LEU A 391 46.69 -66.08 148.63
CA LEU A 391 47.65 -65.15 148.02
C LEU A 391 47.55 -65.19 146.48
N ASP A 392 47.40 -66.39 145.94
CA ASP A 392 47.30 -66.68 144.51
C ASP A 392 45.98 -66.21 143.88
N ALA A 393 44.99 -65.82 144.68
CA ALA A 393 43.75 -65.18 144.21
C ALA A 393 43.96 -63.68 143.97
N LYS A 394 44.47 -62.96 144.97
CA LYS A 394 44.69 -61.49 144.94
C LYS A 394 45.70 -61.07 143.86
N LEU A 395 46.68 -61.94 143.56
CA LEU A 395 47.66 -61.72 142.49
C LEU A 395 47.06 -61.93 141.08
N ARG A 396 46.00 -62.74 140.93
CA ARG A 396 45.24 -62.87 139.67
C ARG A 396 44.31 -61.70 139.41
N GLU A 397 43.63 -61.22 140.45
CA GLU A 397 42.68 -60.11 140.38
C GLU A 397 43.35 -58.80 139.94
N THR A 398 44.37 -58.36 140.70
CA THR A 398 45.17 -57.16 140.39
C THR A 398 45.87 -57.22 139.02
N ARG A 399 46.27 -58.42 138.58
CA ARG A 399 46.82 -58.64 137.23
C ARG A 399 45.76 -58.48 136.14
N GLY A 400 44.55 -59.00 136.36
CA GLY A 400 43.43 -58.88 135.43
C GLY A 400 42.97 -57.43 135.24
N GLU A 401 42.95 -56.63 136.31
CA GLU A 401 42.63 -55.20 136.24
C GLU A 401 43.66 -54.41 135.42
N LEU A 402 44.96 -54.70 135.60
CA LEU A 402 46.03 -54.07 134.83
C LEU A 402 46.00 -54.47 133.34
N GLU A 403 45.70 -55.73 133.04
CA GLU A 403 45.53 -56.20 131.66
C GLU A 403 44.33 -55.51 131.00
N LYS A 404 43.22 -55.33 131.74
CA LYS A 404 42.02 -54.62 131.27
C LYS A 404 42.30 -53.14 131.00
N GLN A 405 43.03 -52.43 131.87
CA GLN A 405 43.42 -51.04 131.62
C GLN A 405 44.34 -50.89 130.39
N LYS A 406 45.25 -51.85 130.14
CA LYS A 406 46.06 -51.87 128.92
C LYS A 406 45.23 -52.12 127.67
N GLN A 407 44.26 -53.03 127.73
CA GLN A 407 43.34 -53.26 126.61
C GLN A 407 42.51 -52.01 126.33
N GLU A 408 41.92 -51.38 127.35
CA GLU A 408 41.15 -50.14 127.19
C GLU A 408 41.98 -48.97 126.61
N GLN A 409 43.26 -48.84 126.97
CA GLN A 409 44.17 -47.87 126.34
C GLN A 409 44.49 -48.25 124.88
N THR A 410 44.60 -49.53 124.57
CA THR A 410 44.83 -50.02 123.20
C THR A 410 43.61 -49.78 122.31
N ASP A 411 42.42 -50.12 122.79
CA ASP A 411 41.13 -49.89 122.12
C ASP A 411 40.90 -48.39 121.87
N GLN A 412 41.24 -47.54 122.84
CA GLN A 412 41.20 -46.07 122.67
C GLN A 412 42.19 -45.60 121.59
N LEU A 413 43.42 -46.11 121.57
CA LEU A 413 44.40 -45.78 120.53
C LEU A 413 43.98 -46.26 119.15
N GLU A 414 43.32 -47.42 119.04
CA GLU A 414 42.78 -47.91 117.76
C GLU A 414 41.56 -47.11 117.30
N MET A 415 40.65 -46.74 118.21
CA MET A 415 39.54 -45.82 117.95
C MET A 415 40.03 -44.43 117.50
N HIS A 416 41.11 -43.91 118.08
CA HIS A 416 41.73 -42.66 117.63
C HIS A 416 42.38 -42.81 116.24
N LYS A 417 43.08 -43.92 115.95
CA LYS A 417 43.63 -44.20 114.61
C LYS A 417 42.53 -44.33 113.55
N ALA A 418 41.42 -45.00 113.88
CA ALA A 418 40.26 -45.13 113.01
C ALA A 418 39.66 -43.75 112.66
N LYS A 419 39.44 -42.89 113.65
CA LYS A 419 38.94 -41.52 113.43
C LYS A 419 39.91 -40.63 112.64
N ILE A 420 41.23 -40.80 112.82
CA ILE A 420 42.23 -40.12 111.99
C ILE A 420 42.09 -40.57 110.54
N LYS A 421 42.00 -41.88 110.29
CA LYS A 421 41.81 -42.43 108.94
C LYS A 421 40.49 -41.96 108.31
N GLU A 422 39.38 -41.97 109.05
CA GLU A 422 38.08 -41.45 108.58
C GLU A 422 38.17 -39.97 108.18
N LEU A 423 38.88 -39.14 108.95
CA LEU A 423 39.13 -37.74 108.61
C LEU A 423 40.08 -37.57 107.41
N GLU A 424 41.01 -38.49 107.18
CA GLU A 424 41.89 -38.51 106.00
C GLU A 424 41.14 -38.96 104.74
N ASP A 425 40.32 -40.00 104.82
CA ASP A 425 39.43 -40.45 103.74
C ASP A 425 38.36 -39.40 103.41
N LEU A 426 37.84 -38.66 104.40
CA LEU A 426 36.92 -37.54 104.17
C LEU A 426 37.61 -36.33 103.51
N LYS A 427 38.85 -35.99 103.92
CA LYS A 427 39.66 -34.95 103.24
C LYS A 427 39.98 -35.34 101.80
N ARG A 428 40.32 -36.61 101.57
CA ARG A 428 40.63 -37.18 100.26
C ARG A 428 39.41 -37.10 99.34
N THR A 429 38.25 -37.59 99.78
CA THR A 429 37.00 -37.54 99.00
C THR A 429 36.50 -36.11 98.76
N PHE A 430 36.67 -35.19 99.72
CA PHE A 430 36.40 -33.77 99.50
C PHE A 430 37.33 -33.16 98.44
N LYS A 431 38.62 -33.53 98.43
CA LYS A 431 39.59 -33.06 97.43
C LYS A 431 39.30 -33.63 96.03
N GLU A 432 38.99 -34.93 95.95
CA GLU A 432 38.53 -35.60 94.73
C GLU A 432 37.31 -34.87 94.13
N GLY A 433 36.26 -34.64 94.92
CA GLY A 433 35.06 -33.91 94.47
C GLY A 433 35.31 -32.44 94.10
N MET A 434 36.26 -31.76 94.75
CA MET A 434 36.64 -30.39 94.40
C MET A 434 37.40 -30.31 93.07
N ASP A 435 38.23 -31.30 92.77
CA ASP A 435 38.94 -31.40 91.49
C ASP A 435 37.98 -31.82 90.36
N GLU A 436 37.08 -32.78 90.59
CA GLU A 436 35.98 -33.10 89.68
C GLU A 436 35.15 -31.85 89.34
N LEU A 437 34.69 -31.12 90.36
CA LEU A 437 33.94 -29.86 90.20
C LEU A 437 34.74 -28.79 89.43
N THR A 438 36.06 -28.77 89.57
CA THR A 438 36.95 -27.89 88.79
C THR A 438 37.02 -28.34 87.32
N THR A 439 37.10 -29.65 87.03
CA THR A 439 37.04 -30.15 85.64
C THR A 439 35.66 -29.91 84.99
N LEU A 440 34.58 -30.06 85.75
CA LEU A 440 33.21 -29.80 85.27
C LEU A 440 33.00 -28.32 84.94
N ARG A 441 33.42 -27.39 85.83
CA ARG A 441 33.46 -25.94 85.51
C ARG A 441 34.27 -25.64 84.25
N THR A 442 35.43 -26.27 84.10
CA THR A 442 36.28 -26.08 82.91
C THR A 442 35.57 -26.57 81.64
N LYS A 443 34.86 -27.71 81.71
CA LYS A 443 34.10 -28.27 80.60
C LYS A 443 32.87 -27.43 80.24
N VAL A 444 32.13 -26.94 81.24
CA VAL A 444 31.01 -26.00 81.06
C VAL A 444 31.52 -24.76 80.32
N LYS A 445 32.61 -24.14 80.79
CA LYS A 445 33.21 -22.99 80.10
C LYS A 445 33.60 -23.29 78.66
N CYS A 446 34.17 -24.45 78.35
CA CYS A 446 34.51 -24.79 76.96
C CYS A 446 33.26 -24.87 76.06
N LEU A 447 32.14 -25.39 76.58
CA LEU A 447 30.86 -25.45 75.87
C LEU A 447 30.22 -24.06 75.72
N GLU A 448 30.36 -23.19 76.74
CA GLU A 448 29.98 -21.78 76.69
C GLU A 448 30.82 -21.00 75.66
N ASP A 449 32.12 -21.26 75.57
CA ASP A 449 33.05 -20.67 74.59
C ASP A 449 32.83 -21.21 73.16
N GLU A 450 32.19 -22.37 72.99
CA GLU A 450 31.81 -22.95 71.68
C GLU A 450 30.44 -22.48 71.20
N ARG A 451 29.47 -22.35 72.10
CA ARG A 451 28.09 -21.89 71.81
C ARG A 451 28.01 -20.66 70.89
N PRO A 452 28.67 -19.51 71.16
CA PRO A 452 28.53 -18.33 70.32
C PRO A 452 29.09 -18.55 68.91
N ARG A 453 30.03 -19.48 68.70
CA ARG A 453 30.57 -19.81 67.36
C ARG A 453 29.52 -20.50 66.51
N TRP A 454 28.76 -21.41 67.10
CA TRP A 454 27.61 -22.06 66.44
C TRP A 454 26.46 -21.08 66.21
N GLU A 455 26.19 -20.15 67.13
CA GLU A 455 25.23 -19.06 66.92
C GLU A 455 25.66 -18.13 65.76
N ASP A 456 26.96 -17.82 65.66
CA ASP A 456 27.58 -17.05 64.57
C ASP A 456 27.46 -17.76 63.21
N GLU A 457 27.70 -19.07 63.17
CA GLU A 457 27.52 -19.88 61.96
C GLU A 457 26.05 -19.96 61.54
N LEU A 458 25.13 -20.18 62.48
CA LEU A 458 23.69 -20.16 62.22
C LEU A 458 23.23 -18.78 61.71
N CYS A 459 23.83 -17.69 62.18
CA CYS A 459 23.60 -16.35 61.61
C CYS A 459 24.09 -16.24 60.17
N LYS A 460 25.33 -16.70 59.87
CA LYS A 460 25.88 -16.72 58.50
C LYS A 460 25.02 -17.54 57.54
N TYR A 461 24.57 -18.74 57.94
CA TYR A 461 23.65 -19.55 57.14
C TYR A 461 22.29 -18.86 56.95
N ARG A 462 21.74 -18.21 57.99
CA ARG A 462 20.48 -17.44 57.91
C ARG A 462 20.60 -16.25 56.95
N GLU A 463 21.73 -15.53 56.95
CA GLU A 463 21.99 -14.48 55.96
C GLU A 463 22.07 -15.02 54.54
N ILE A 464 22.81 -16.13 54.31
CA ILE A 464 22.94 -16.76 52.99
C ILE A 464 21.55 -17.16 52.45
N ILE A 465 20.73 -17.80 53.29
CA ILE A 465 19.35 -18.18 52.95
C ILE A 465 18.51 -16.93 52.60
N ASN A 466 18.66 -15.82 53.33
CA ASN A 466 17.93 -14.59 53.05
C ASN A 466 18.41 -13.91 51.75
N ARG A 467 19.73 -13.88 51.47
CA ARG A 467 20.29 -13.40 50.20
C ARG A 467 19.80 -14.24 49.02
N GLN A 468 19.79 -15.57 49.16
CA GLN A 468 19.26 -16.50 48.16
C GLN A 468 17.75 -16.30 47.91
N LYS A 469 16.95 -16.14 48.97
CA LYS A 469 15.50 -15.82 48.84
C LYS A 469 15.27 -14.51 48.08
N ALA A 470 16.05 -13.47 48.36
CA ALA A 470 15.94 -12.18 47.67
C ALA A 470 16.30 -12.29 46.18
N GLU A 471 17.36 -13.01 45.82
CA GLU A 471 17.72 -13.21 44.41
C GLU A 471 16.72 -14.13 43.68
N ILE A 472 16.19 -15.17 44.33
CA ILE A 472 15.08 -16.00 43.78
C ILE A 472 13.84 -15.14 43.51
N GLN A 473 13.49 -14.23 44.43
CA GLN A 473 12.36 -13.33 44.25
C GLN A 473 12.57 -12.37 43.06
N LYS A 474 13.75 -11.75 42.98
CA LYS A 474 14.18 -10.90 41.85
C LYS A 474 14.26 -11.66 40.52
N GLN A 475 14.56 -12.96 40.53
CA GLN A 475 14.52 -13.81 39.33
C GLN A 475 13.09 -14.15 38.92
N ARG A 476 12.16 -14.35 39.88
CA ARG A 476 10.73 -14.48 39.59
C ARG A 476 10.14 -13.21 38.99
N GLU A 477 10.50 -12.05 39.54
CA GLU A 477 10.08 -10.73 39.03
C GLU A 477 10.55 -10.50 37.58
N LYS A 478 11.79 -10.89 37.26
CA LYS A 478 12.30 -10.91 35.88
C LYS A 478 11.51 -11.87 34.98
N LEU A 479 11.21 -13.08 35.45
CA LEU A 479 10.43 -14.06 34.68
C LEU A 479 9.00 -13.55 34.41
N THR A 480 8.34 -12.93 35.38
CA THR A 480 7.02 -12.31 35.16
C THR A 480 7.10 -11.14 34.18
N ALA A 481 8.14 -10.30 34.26
CA ALA A 481 8.34 -9.21 33.31
C ALA A 481 8.58 -9.72 31.86
N ILE A 482 9.38 -10.78 31.71
CA ILE A 482 9.59 -11.46 30.42
C ILE A 482 8.26 -12.02 29.90
N THR A 483 7.50 -12.73 30.75
CA THR A 483 6.20 -13.31 30.36
C THR A 483 5.23 -12.22 29.88
N THR A 484 5.14 -11.07 30.56
CA THR A 484 4.29 -9.95 30.12
C THR A 484 4.76 -9.29 28.82
N LEU A 485 6.05 -9.37 28.49
CA LEU A 485 6.59 -8.90 27.22
C LEU A 485 6.35 -9.91 26.09
N GLU A 486 6.40 -11.22 26.37
CA GLU A 486 6.02 -12.28 25.44
C GLU A 486 4.51 -12.23 25.13
N GLU A 487 3.67 -11.99 26.14
CA GLU A 487 2.22 -11.74 25.98
C GLU A 487 1.91 -10.45 25.22
N GLN A 488 2.78 -9.43 25.28
CA GLN A 488 2.66 -8.22 24.46
C GLN A 488 3.07 -8.52 23.01
N HIS A 489 4.22 -9.14 22.79
CA HIS A 489 4.70 -9.51 21.46
C HIS A 489 3.70 -10.40 20.72
N GLN A 490 3.07 -11.37 21.40
CA GLN A 490 2.03 -12.21 20.80
C GLN A 490 0.76 -11.43 20.40
N ARG A 491 0.43 -10.34 21.09
CA ARG A 491 -0.69 -9.46 20.71
C ARG A 491 -0.30 -8.54 19.56
N ASP A 492 0.91 -8.01 19.58
CA ASP A 492 1.46 -7.19 18.50
C ASP A 492 1.59 -8.00 17.19
N ASP A 493 2.02 -9.27 17.26
CA ASP A 493 2.04 -10.21 16.13
C ASP A 493 0.63 -10.47 15.57
N GLN A 494 -0.38 -10.61 16.43
CA GLN A 494 -1.78 -10.79 16.01
C GLN A 494 -2.36 -9.54 15.35
N GLU A 495 -2.05 -8.35 15.88
CA GLU A 495 -2.43 -7.08 15.26
C GLU A 495 -1.76 -6.93 13.88
N ILE A 496 -0.44 -7.18 13.80
CA ILE A 496 0.32 -7.17 12.54
C ILE A 496 -0.25 -8.20 11.53
N ALA A 497 -0.68 -9.38 11.98
CA ALA A 497 -1.32 -10.36 11.12
C ALA A 497 -2.66 -9.85 10.57
N SER A 498 -3.52 -9.26 11.41
CA SER A 498 -4.81 -8.71 10.99
C SER A 498 -4.67 -7.52 10.03
N LEU A 499 -3.69 -6.64 10.26
CA LEU A 499 -3.38 -5.52 9.36
C LEU A 499 -2.80 -5.99 8.02
N ARG A 500 -2.06 -7.11 7.99
CA ARG A 500 -1.62 -7.74 6.74
C ARG A 500 -2.80 -8.32 5.96
N GLU A 501 -3.73 -8.99 6.63
CA GLU A 501 -4.96 -9.49 6.01
C GLU A 501 -5.83 -8.34 5.47
N GLU A 502 -5.98 -7.23 6.19
CA GLU A 502 -6.68 -6.04 5.68
C GLU A 502 -5.98 -5.44 4.45
N VAL A 503 -4.64 -5.31 4.47
CA VAL A 503 -3.85 -4.85 3.32
C VAL A 503 -3.95 -5.80 2.14
N GLU A 504 -3.98 -7.11 2.33
CA GLU A 504 -4.17 -8.10 1.25
C GLU A 504 -5.59 -8.04 0.68
N ASN A 505 -6.61 -7.91 1.53
CA ASN A 505 -7.99 -7.69 1.12
C ASN A 505 -8.18 -6.37 0.33
N LEU A 506 -7.54 -5.27 0.75
CA LEU A 506 -7.55 -4.00 0.02
C LEU A 506 -6.80 -4.10 -1.31
N ASN A 507 -5.67 -4.79 -1.36
CA ASN A 507 -4.96 -5.05 -2.63
C ASN A 507 -5.81 -5.90 -3.59
N SER A 508 -6.54 -6.92 -3.11
CA SER A 508 -7.44 -7.71 -3.95
C SER A 508 -8.53 -6.83 -4.59
N GLN A 509 -9.19 -5.99 -3.79
CA GLN A 509 -10.18 -5.01 -4.27
C GLN A 509 -9.58 -4.02 -5.28
N ILE A 510 -8.35 -3.55 -5.07
CA ILE A 510 -7.64 -2.71 -6.03
C ILE A 510 -7.40 -3.46 -7.35
N THR A 511 -7.00 -4.74 -7.33
CA THR A 511 -6.83 -5.52 -8.57
C THR A 511 -8.15 -5.82 -9.28
N ASP A 512 -9.24 -6.00 -8.55
CA ASP A 512 -10.58 -6.17 -9.11
C ASP A 512 -11.07 -4.87 -9.78
N LEU A 513 -10.95 -3.73 -9.09
CA LEU A 513 -11.29 -2.42 -9.65
C LEU A 513 -10.42 -2.05 -10.86
N GLN A 514 -9.13 -2.38 -10.86
CA GLN A 514 -8.26 -2.23 -12.03
C GLN A 514 -8.74 -3.08 -13.21
N ARG A 515 -9.19 -4.32 -12.95
CA ARG A 515 -9.75 -5.21 -13.97
C ARG A 515 -11.06 -4.69 -14.54
N ASP A 516 -11.91 -4.09 -13.72
CA ASP A 516 -13.16 -3.46 -14.15
C ASP A 516 -12.94 -2.17 -14.95
N ILE A 517 -11.91 -1.37 -14.59
CA ILE A 517 -11.49 -0.18 -15.36
C ILE A 517 -10.96 -0.62 -16.74
N GLU A 518 -10.07 -1.60 -16.81
CA GLU A 518 -9.52 -2.09 -18.08
C GLU A 518 -10.58 -2.81 -18.92
N GLY A 519 -11.46 -3.57 -18.25
CA GLY A 519 -12.68 -4.15 -18.83
C GLY A 519 -13.70 -3.10 -19.29
N SER A 520 -13.59 -1.84 -18.86
CA SER A 520 -14.43 -0.72 -19.33
C SER A 520 -13.78 0.04 -20.48
N ARG A 521 -12.46 0.27 -20.42
CA ARG A 521 -11.66 0.83 -21.54
C ARG A 521 -11.73 -0.02 -22.80
N THR A 522 -11.72 -1.34 -22.66
CA THR A 522 -11.89 -2.28 -23.78
C THR A 522 -13.27 -2.13 -24.42
N ARG A 523 -14.35 -2.09 -23.63
CA ARG A 523 -15.72 -1.78 -24.11
C ARG A 523 -15.82 -0.40 -24.75
N GLU A 524 -15.15 0.61 -24.21
CA GLU A 524 -15.06 1.96 -24.80
C GLU A 524 -14.35 1.92 -26.16
N GLY A 525 -13.21 1.22 -26.27
CA GLY A 525 -12.50 1.01 -27.52
C GLY A 525 -13.32 0.25 -28.58
N GLU A 526 -14.11 -0.74 -28.17
CA GLU A 526 -15.08 -1.41 -29.05
C GLU A 526 -16.16 -0.44 -29.55
N LEU A 527 -16.76 0.36 -28.66
CA LEU A 527 -17.76 1.37 -29.01
C LEU A 527 -17.21 2.47 -29.93
N LEU A 528 -15.98 2.92 -29.69
CA LEU A 528 -15.27 3.84 -30.58
C LEU A 528 -15.01 3.19 -31.95
N GLY A 529 -14.58 1.93 -32.00
CA GLY A 529 -14.40 1.18 -33.24
C GLY A 529 -15.72 0.89 -34.00
N PHE A 530 -16.85 0.77 -33.30
CA PHE A 530 -18.17 0.75 -33.93
C PHE A 530 -18.57 2.13 -34.47
N THR A 531 -18.28 3.20 -33.72
CA THR A 531 -18.56 4.59 -34.11
C THR A 531 -17.73 5.01 -35.33
N GLU A 532 -16.47 4.61 -35.40
CA GLU A 532 -15.59 4.79 -36.56
C GLU A 532 -16.18 4.08 -37.79
N LYS A 533 -16.55 2.81 -37.68
CA LYS A 533 -17.17 2.04 -38.78
C LYS A 533 -18.51 2.63 -39.24
N LEU A 534 -19.33 3.12 -38.31
CA LEU A 534 -20.57 3.84 -38.62
C LEU A 534 -20.29 5.15 -39.35
N THR A 535 -19.33 5.95 -38.87
CA THR A 535 -18.94 7.24 -39.47
C THR A 535 -18.34 7.04 -40.86
N SER A 536 -17.47 6.06 -41.02
CA SER A 536 -16.87 5.64 -42.30
C SER A 536 -17.96 5.21 -43.31
N LYS A 537 -18.90 4.35 -42.91
CA LYS A 537 -20.05 3.99 -43.76
C LYS A 537 -20.96 5.18 -44.07
N ASN A 538 -21.19 6.09 -43.13
CA ASN A 538 -22.03 7.26 -43.38
C ASN A 538 -21.35 8.23 -44.36
N ALA A 539 -20.04 8.44 -44.25
CA ALA A 539 -19.26 9.20 -45.22
C ALA A 539 -19.22 8.54 -46.60
N GLN A 540 -19.11 7.21 -46.67
CA GLN A 540 -19.24 6.46 -47.93
C GLN A 540 -20.62 6.64 -48.55
N LEU A 541 -21.70 6.44 -47.78
CA LEU A 541 -23.09 6.59 -48.25
C LEU A 541 -23.40 8.03 -48.66
N GLN A 542 -22.85 9.04 -47.99
CA GLN A 542 -22.94 10.43 -48.45
C GLN A 542 -22.16 10.66 -49.76
N SER A 543 -20.99 10.05 -49.93
CA SER A 543 -20.23 10.12 -51.19
C SER A 543 -20.98 9.46 -52.35
N GLU A 544 -21.57 8.28 -52.11
CA GLU A 544 -22.44 7.57 -53.07
C GLU A 544 -23.71 8.37 -53.38
N SER A 545 -24.38 8.92 -52.37
CA SER A 545 -25.56 9.80 -52.54
C SER A 545 -25.22 11.07 -53.33
N ASN A 546 -24.08 11.71 -53.06
CA ASN A 546 -23.63 12.89 -53.80
C ASN A 546 -23.24 12.54 -55.25
N SER A 547 -22.65 11.36 -55.48
CA SER A 547 -22.36 10.83 -56.82
C SER A 547 -23.63 10.54 -57.61
N LEU A 548 -24.64 9.93 -56.97
CA LEU A 548 -25.95 9.65 -57.54
C LEU A 548 -26.73 10.95 -57.81
N GLN A 549 -26.71 11.93 -56.90
CA GLN A 549 -27.29 13.25 -57.12
C GLN A 549 -26.62 13.94 -58.33
N ALA A 550 -25.29 13.95 -58.40
CA ALA A 550 -24.57 14.51 -59.55
C ALA A 550 -24.84 13.74 -60.85
N GLN A 551 -25.20 12.45 -60.82
CA GLN A 551 -25.68 11.71 -62.00
C GLN A 551 -27.11 12.10 -62.36
N LEU A 552 -28.01 12.23 -61.38
CA LEU A 552 -29.39 12.70 -61.55
C LEU A 552 -29.41 14.11 -62.15
N ASP A 553 -28.57 15.03 -61.66
CA ASP A 553 -28.48 16.40 -62.16
C ASP A 553 -27.95 16.45 -63.61
N ARG A 554 -27.05 15.53 -63.99
CA ARG A 554 -26.59 15.39 -65.38
C ARG A 554 -27.67 14.81 -66.30
N LEU A 555 -28.43 13.82 -65.83
CA LEU A 555 -29.59 13.27 -66.55
C LEU A 555 -30.72 14.30 -66.68
N ASN A 556 -30.96 15.10 -65.64
CA ASN A 556 -31.98 16.15 -65.65
C ASN A 556 -31.58 17.30 -66.58
N ASN A 557 -30.31 17.72 -66.58
CA ASN A 557 -29.81 18.71 -67.54
C ASN A 557 -29.88 18.23 -69.00
N THR A 558 -29.40 17.01 -69.29
CA THR A 558 -29.50 16.45 -70.65
C THR A 558 -30.94 16.20 -71.10
N SER A 559 -31.82 15.76 -70.20
CA SER A 559 -33.27 15.70 -70.46
C SER A 559 -33.85 17.08 -70.77
N ARG A 560 -33.48 18.12 -70.00
CA ARG A 560 -33.92 19.51 -70.24
C ARG A 560 -33.37 20.06 -71.56
N GLU A 561 -32.13 19.75 -71.91
CA GLU A 561 -31.54 20.08 -73.22
C GLU A 561 -32.30 19.40 -74.37
N HIS A 562 -32.67 18.13 -74.23
CA HIS A 562 -33.53 17.44 -75.20
C HIS A 562 -34.93 18.05 -75.28
N THR A 563 -35.54 18.45 -74.15
CA THR A 563 -36.85 19.12 -74.13
C THR A 563 -36.77 20.47 -74.85
N ASN A 564 -35.80 21.31 -74.48
CA ASN A 564 -35.54 22.60 -75.13
C ASN A 564 -35.26 22.46 -76.63
N HIS A 565 -34.53 21.41 -77.04
CA HIS A 565 -34.24 21.14 -78.46
C HIS A 565 -35.49 20.69 -79.22
N PHE A 566 -36.34 19.87 -78.60
CA PHE A 566 -37.63 19.45 -79.16
C PHE A 566 -38.62 20.62 -79.27
N GLU A 567 -38.68 21.49 -78.26
CA GLU A 567 -39.45 22.74 -78.31
C GLU A 567 -38.96 23.68 -79.42
N ALA A 568 -37.63 23.87 -79.53
CA ALA A 568 -37.04 24.67 -80.61
C ALA A 568 -37.34 24.10 -82.01
N LEU A 569 -37.30 22.77 -82.18
CA LEU A 569 -37.72 22.09 -83.41
C LEU A 569 -39.21 22.29 -83.70
N CYS A 570 -40.08 22.20 -82.68
CA CYS A 570 -41.51 22.46 -82.82
C CYS A 570 -41.79 23.92 -83.22
N VAL A 571 -41.10 24.89 -82.60
CA VAL A 571 -41.19 26.31 -82.94
C VAL A 571 -40.69 26.59 -84.36
N CYS A 572 -39.57 25.99 -84.79
CA CYS A 572 -39.10 26.09 -86.17
C CYS A 572 -40.12 25.52 -87.16
N PHE A 573 -40.65 24.33 -86.90
CA PHE A 573 -41.64 23.68 -87.76
C PHE A 573 -42.95 24.50 -87.86
N GLN A 574 -43.43 25.05 -86.74
CA GLN A 574 -44.59 25.95 -86.73
C GLN A 574 -44.29 27.24 -87.51
N THR A 575 -43.10 27.84 -87.32
CA THR A 575 -42.67 29.05 -88.03
C THR A 575 -42.60 28.83 -89.54
N ASP A 576 -42.04 27.72 -90.01
CA ASP A 576 -41.96 27.41 -91.43
C ASP A 576 -43.31 26.98 -92.04
N ARG A 577 -44.23 26.44 -91.23
CA ARG A 577 -45.63 26.24 -91.65
C ARG A 577 -46.35 27.57 -91.81
N LEU A 578 -46.16 28.51 -90.87
CA LEU A 578 -46.74 29.86 -90.94
C LEU A 578 -46.21 30.64 -92.15
N LYS A 579 -44.91 30.61 -92.44
CA LYS A 579 -44.34 31.23 -93.67
C LYS A 579 -44.93 30.64 -94.96
N LYS A 580 -45.22 29.34 -94.99
CA LYS A 580 -45.85 28.68 -96.15
C LYS A 580 -47.31 29.12 -96.31
N GLU A 581 -48.06 29.21 -95.22
CA GLU A 581 -49.42 29.73 -95.26
C GLU A 581 -49.43 31.22 -95.67
N GLU A 582 -48.55 32.05 -95.11
CA GLU A 582 -48.39 33.46 -95.47
C GLU A 582 -48.12 33.63 -96.96
N LYS A 583 -47.18 32.85 -97.53
CA LYS A 583 -46.90 32.85 -98.97
C LYS A 583 -48.12 32.44 -99.80
N GLN A 584 -48.87 31.43 -99.36
CA GLN A 584 -50.12 31.03 -100.02
C GLN A 584 -51.19 32.13 -99.97
N ARG A 585 -51.35 32.84 -98.84
CA ARG A 585 -52.25 34.00 -98.75
C ARG A 585 -51.79 35.16 -99.63
N GLN A 586 -50.48 35.40 -99.75
CA GLN A 586 -49.94 36.42 -100.66
C GLN A 586 -50.23 36.06 -102.13
N GLU A 587 -50.07 34.79 -102.51
CA GLU A 587 -50.41 34.28 -103.85
C GLU A 587 -51.92 34.35 -104.13
N GLU A 588 -52.76 33.99 -103.16
CA GLU A 588 -54.23 34.11 -103.22
C GLU A 588 -54.69 35.57 -103.35
N VAL A 589 -54.12 36.48 -102.56
CA VAL A 589 -54.41 37.93 -102.64
C VAL A 589 -53.98 38.50 -103.99
N LEU A 590 -52.82 38.10 -104.53
CA LEU A 590 -52.41 38.50 -105.88
C LEU A 590 -53.37 37.99 -106.95
N ALA A 591 -53.80 36.72 -106.86
CA ALA A 591 -54.77 36.14 -107.78
C ALA A 591 -56.11 36.90 -107.75
N LEU A 592 -56.69 37.08 -106.56
CA LEU A 592 -57.93 37.85 -106.34
C LEU A 592 -57.79 39.32 -106.79
N GLN A 593 -56.59 39.91 -106.68
CA GLN A 593 -56.32 41.26 -107.15
C GLN A 593 -56.24 41.34 -108.68
N THR A 594 -55.76 40.29 -109.37
CA THR A 594 -55.82 40.18 -110.84
C THR A 594 -57.22 39.84 -111.37
N GLU A 595 -58.00 39.03 -110.64
CA GLU A 595 -59.42 38.80 -110.93
C GLU A 595 -60.21 40.10 -110.77
N ARG A 596 -59.94 40.88 -109.70
CA ARG A 596 -60.55 42.19 -109.51
C ARG A 596 -60.19 43.18 -110.62
N THR A 597 -58.96 43.23 -111.12
CA THR A 597 -58.60 44.15 -112.21
C THR A 597 -59.23 43.73 -113.55
N THR A 598 -59.31 42.43 -113.85
CA THR A 598 -59.98 41.93 -115.06
C THR A 598 -61.50 42.16 -115.02
N LEU A 599 -62.17 41.84 -113.91
CA LEU A 599 -63.58 42.20 -113.71
C LEU A 599 -63.82 43.72 -113.77
N GLN A 600 -62.85 44.54 -113.36
CA GLN A 600 -62.94 46.00 -113.46
C GLN A 600 -62.74 46.50 -114.91
N THR A 601 -61.92 45.85 -115.74
CA THR A 601 -61.84 46.15 -117.18
C THR A 601 -63.05 45.65 -117.96
N ASP A 602 -63.64 44.52 -117.57
CA ASP A 602 -64.86 44.00 -118.22
C ASP A 602 -66.05 44.90 -117.85
N THR A 603 -66.11 45.38 -116.61
CA THR A 603 -67.08 46.39 -116.16
C THR A 603 -66.93 47.72 -116.91
N SER A 604 -65.71 48.13 -117.29
CA SER A 604 -65.53 49.36 -118.10
C SER A 604 -65.93 49.16 -119.56
N GLN A 605 -65.59 48.01 -120.17
CA GLN A 605 -66.05 47.64 -121.52
C GLN A 605 -67.59 47.53 -121.61
N LEU A 606 -68.23 46.95 -120.59
CA LEU A 606 -69.69 46.89 -120.51
C LEU A 606 -70.31 48.28 -120.34
N LYS A 607 -69.66 49.20 -119.61
CA LYS A 607 -70.11 50.60 -119.51
C LYS A 607 -70.04 51.32 -120.86
N THR A 608 -68.90 51.24 -121.57
CA THR A 608 -68.79 51.87 -122.91
C THR A 608 -69.79 51.26 -123.88
N ARG A 609 -70.04 49.95 -123.85
CA ARG A 609 -71.07 49.33 -124.70
C ARG A 609 -72.50 49.77 -124.33
N VAL A 610 -72.79 50.04 -123.06
CA VAL A 610 -74.06 50.65 -122.63
C VAL A 610 -74.19 52.11 -123.06
N GLU A 611 -73.09 52.85 -123.16
CA GLU A 611 -73.05 54.22 -123.68
C GLU A 611 -73.25 54.25 -125.20
N GLU A 612 -72.56 53.39 -125.96
CA GLU A 612 -72.81 53.17 -127.39
C GLU A 612 -74.28 52.82 -127.67
N LEU A 613 -74.87 51.87 -126.92
CA LEU A 613 -76.28 51.49 -127.06
C LEU A 613 -77.24 52.63 -126.69
N ARG A 614 -76.84 53.56 -125.81
CA ARG A 614 -77.62 54.77 -125.50
C ARG A 614 -77.58 55.78 -126.66
N ASP A 615 -76.43 55.95 -127.31
CA ASP A 615 -76.31 56.84 -128.48
C ASP A 615 -76.98 56.23 -129.73
N GLU A 616 -76.93 54.91 -129.90
CA GLU A 616 -77.79 54.20 -130.87
C GLU A 616 -79.28 54.43 -130.55
N LEU A 617 -79.71 54.37 -129.28
CA LEU A 617 -81.09 54.67 -128.89
C LEU A 617 -81.48 56.14 -129.14
N VAL A 618 -80.57 57.10 -128.90
CA VAL A 618 -80.80 58.53 -129.15
C VAL A 618 -80.88 58.83 -130.65
N THR A 619 -80.01 58.23 -131.47
CA THR A 619 -80.06 58.37 -132.93
C THR A 619 -81.28 57.67 -133.54
N GLN A 620 -81.69 56.51 -133.01
CA GLN A 620 -82.96 55.87 -133.39
C GLN A 620 -84.18 56.72 -133.01
N LYS A 621 -84.22 57.31 -131.81
CA LYS A 621 -85.28 58.26 -131.42
C LYS A 621 -85.32 59.49 -132.34
N ARG A 622 -84.16 60.00 -132.78
CA ARG A 622 -84.10 61.08 -133.80
C ARG A 622 -84.64 60.63 -135.16
N LYS A 623 -84.30 59.42 -135.64
CA LYS A 623 -84.86 58.83 -136.88
C LYS A 623 -86.38 58.62 -136.79
N GLN A 624 -86.87 58.04 -135.69
CA GLN A 624 -88.30 57.84 -135.45
C GLN A 624 -89.05 59.17 -135.39
N ALA A 625 -88.52 60.20 -134.73
CA ALA A 625 -89.11 61.54 -134.70
C ALA A 625 -89.15 62.21 -136.09
N ALA A 626 -88.20 61.92 -136.97
CA ALA A 626 -88.25 62.35 -138.37
C ALA A 626 -89.34 61.61 -139.16
N ASN A 627 -89.38 60.27 -139.07
CA ASN A 627 -90.39 59.45 -139.73
C ASN A 627 -91.82 59.80 -139.28
N ILE A 628 -92.03 60.08 -137.99
CA ILE A 628 -93.33 60.52 -137.46
C ILE A 628 -93.77 61.86 -138.07
N LYS A 629 -92.84 62.82 -138.26
CA LYS A 629 -93.16 64.09 -138.92
C LYS A 629 -93.57 63.93 -140.38
N ASP A 630 -92.96 62.98 -141.10
CA ASP A 630 -93.33 62.70 -142.49
C ASP A 630 -94.65 61.93 -142.59
N LEU A 631 -94.81 60.85 -141.81
CA LEU A 631 -96.06 60.10 -141.70
C LEU A 631 -97.25 60.98 -141.30
N THR A 632 -97.04 62.02 -140.47
CA THR A 632 -98.09 62.99 -140.10
C THR A 632 -98.57 63.84 -141.28
N LYS A 633 -97.68 64.18 -142.23
CA LYS A 633 -98.07 64.85 -143.48
C LYS A 633 -98.87 63.91 -144.39
N GLN A 634 -98.44 62.66 -144.49
CA GLN A 634 -99.15 61.65 -145.29
C GLN A 634 -100.55 61.35 -144.70
N LEU A 635 -100.66 61.23 -143.36
CA LEU A 635 -101.93 61.00 -142.65
C LEU A 635 -102.95 62.12 -142.83
N THR A 636 -102.51 63.38 -142.85
CA THR A 636 -103.42 64.52 -143.08
C THR A 636 -103.92 64.61 -144.52
N GLN A 637 -103.16 64.08 -145.49
CA GLN A 637 -103.59 63.98 -146.89
C GLN A 637 -104.53 62.78 -147.13
N ALA A 638 -104.36 61.68 -146.39
CA ALA A 638 -105.23 60.50 -146.45
C ALA A 638 -106.62 60.71 -145.81
N ARG A 639 -106.71 61.48 -144.71
CA ARG A 639 -107.95 61.71 -143.92
C ARG A 639 -109.11 62.42 -144.65
N LYS A 640 -108.99 62.71 -145.94
CA LYS A 640 -110.05 63.34 -146.76
C LYS A 640 -110.67 62.42 -147.81
N LYS A 641 -110.35 61.12 -147.80
CA LYS A 641 -110.79 60.14 -148.82
C LYS A 641 -111.13 58.73 -148.30
N LEU A 642 -111.23 58.52 -146.98
CA LEU A 642 -111.49 57.18 -146.41
C LEU A 642 -112.49 57.21 -145.25
N ASP A 643 -113.67 57.78 -145.51
CA ASP A 643 -114.90 57.27 -144.89
C ASP A 643 -115.25 55.92 -145.54
N GLN A 644 -115.98 55.08 -144.79
CA GLN A 644 -116.52 53.75 -145.15
C GLN A 644 -115.54 52.55 -145.06
N VAL A 645 -115.93 51.61 -144.18
CA VAL A 645 -115.63 50.15 -144.15
C VAL A 645 -114.20 49.69 -143.77
N GLU A 646 -113.99 48.60 -143.02
CA GLU A 646 -114.60 48.09 -141.77
C GLU A 646 -113.75 46.89 -141.27
N ASN A 647 -113.51 46.75 -139.94
CA ASN A 647 -112.96 45.55 -139.26
C ASN A 647 -111.54 45.05 -139.70
N GLY A 648 -110.78 44.25 -138.93
CA GLY A 648 -110.86 43.91 -137.50
C GLY A 648 -110.21 42.55 -137.14
N GLY A 649 -109.24 42.51 -136.21
CA GLY A 649 -108.92 41.33 -135.37
C GLY A 649 -107.62 40.51 -135.60
N CYS A 650 -107.32 39.66 -134.59
CA CYS A 650 -106.26 38.62 -134.46
C CYS A 650 -104.79 39.09 -134.29
N ASP A 651 -103.92 38.70 -133.32
CA ASP A 651 -103.91 37.78 -132.15
C ASP A 651 -103.08 36.45 -132.28
N ARG A 652 -102.57 35.95 -131.12
CA ARG A 652 -102.08 34.58 -130.76
C ARG A 652 -100.56 34.29 -130.54
N GLU A 653 -100.30 33.23 -129.74
CA GLU A 653 -99.07 32.89 -128.96
C GLU A 653 -98.31 31.59 -129.40
N GLY A 654 -97.17 31.29 -128.74
CA GLY A 654 -96.57 29.95 -128.53
C GLY A 654 -95.18 30.03 -127.84
N SER A 655 -94.93 29.52 -126.61
CA SER A 655 -94.85 28.13 -126.10
C SER A 655 -93.66 27.30 -126.64
N SER A 656 -92.94 26.42 -125.91
CA SER A 656 -92.77 26.07 -124.47
C SER A 656 -91.51 25.12 -124.37
N MET A 657 -91.05 24.38 -123.34
CA MET A 657 -91.50 23.96 -121.99
C MET A 657 -90.32 23.38 -121.15
N GLY A 658 -90.32 23.48 -119.81
CA GLY A 658 -89.47 22.66 -118.91
C GLY A 658 -88.07 23.23 -118.60
N SER A 659 -87.11 22.52 -117.96
CA SER A 659 -87.05 21.28 -117.16
C SER A 659 -85.59 21.09 -116.65
N ARG A 660 -85.17 20.34 -115.62
CA ARG A 660 -85.70 19.63 -114.41
C ARG A 660 -84.43 19.16 -113.60
N SER A 661 -84.38 18.69 -112.34
CA SER A 661 -85.37 18.44 -111.27
C SER A 661 -84.68 18.23 -109.90
N SER A 662 -85.29 18.72 -108.80
CA SER A 662 -85.61 17.95 -107.57
C SER A 662 -84.50 17.40 -106.61
N SER A 663 -84.65 17.31 -105.27
CA SER A 663 -85.45 17.98 -104.18
C SER A 663 -85.31 17.15 -102.87
N SER A 664 -85.48 17.58 -101.60
CA SER A 664 -85.48 18.87 -100.87
C SER A 664 -85.64 18.56 -99.34
N GLY A 665 -85.22 19.42 -98.40
CA GLY A 665 -85.42 19.18 -96.94
C GLY A 665 -84.87 20.27 -96.00
N SER A 666 -85.28 20.30 -94.71
CA SER A 666 -85.10 21.45 -93.79
C SER A 666 -84.75 21.09 -92.32
N LEU A 667 -84.01 21.99 -91.64
CA LEU A 667 -83.84 22.23 -90.19
C LEU A 667 -83.23 21.18 -89.20
N ASN A 668 -82.13 21.62 -88.56
CA ASN A 668 -81.74 21.53 -87.13
C ASN A 668 -81.40 20.22 -86.36
N ALA A 669 -80.32 20.35 -85.55
CA ALA A 669 -80.07 19.83 -84.18
C ALA A 669 -79.23 18.55 -83.90
N ARG A 670 -78.08 18.77 -83.22
CA ARG A 670 -77.37 17.94 -82.20
C ARG A 670 -76.83 16.53 -82.55
N GLY A 671 -75.82 16.09 -81.77
CA GLY A 671 -75.07 14.83 -81.90
C GLY A 671 -73.74 15.03 -82.67
N SER A 672 -72.54 14.65 -82.21
CA SER A 672 -72.06 13.83 -81.08
C SER A 672 -72.39 12.33 -81.14
N SER A 673 -71.41 11.55 -81.62
CA SER A 673 -71.27 10.08 -81.56
C SER A 673 -69.75 9.80 -81.61
N MET A 674 -69.16 9.12 -80.62
CA MET A 674 -68.78 7.68 -80.62
C MET A 674 -67.69 7.31 -81.64
N ASP A 675 -66.71 6.44 -81.34
CA ASP A 675 -66.32 5.73 -80.09
C ASP A 675 -64.80 5.38 -80.20
N ASP A 676 -64.09 4.71 -79.28
CA ASP A 676 -64.40 3.52 -78.46
C ASP A 676 -63.42 3.41 -77.26
N ARG A 677 -63.85 2.74 -76.17
CA ARG A 677 -63.08 2.23 -75.00
C ARG A 677 -62.00 3.14 -74.34
N SER A 678 -62.11 3.60 -73.08
CA SER A 678 -62.98 3.27 -71.93
C SER A 678 -62.91 1.80 -71.43
N PRO A 679 -63.03 1.49 -70.12
CA PRO A 679 -62.93 2.32 -68.90
C PRO A 679 -61.55 2.03 -68.19
N GLU A 680 -61.27 2.09 -66.88
CA GLU A 680 -61.98 2.41 -65.60
C GLU A 680 -60.92 2.92 -64.56
N ASN A 681 -61.10 4.02 -63.82
CA ASN A 681 -61.57 4.21 -62.42
C ASN A 681 -60.98 3.29 -61.30
N GLN A 682 -60.87 3.70 -60.02
CA GLN A 682 -61.24 4.96 -59.34
C GLN A 682 -60.44 5.13 -58.02
N SER A 683 -60.34 6.37 -57.51
CA SER A 683 -60.05 6.75 -56.11
C SER A 683 -58.67 6.36 -55.51
N GLY A 684 -57.95 7.25 -54.82
CA GLY A 684 -58.19 8.66 -54.57
C GLY A 684 -57.16 9.30 -53.62
N SER A 685 -57.22 10.63 -53.53
CA SER A 685 -56.66 11.54 -52.50
C SER A 685 -56.27 10.91 -51.14
N SER A 686 -55.20 11.32 -50.43
CA SER A 686 -54.07 12.24 -50.65
C SER A 686 -53.19 12.26 -49.38
N VAL A 687 -51.95 12.80 -49.44
CA VAL A 687 -51.23 13.44 -48.30
C VAL A 687 -50.68 12.56 -47.13
N VAL A 688 -49.33 12.52 -47.06
CA VAL A 688 -48.47 12.71 -45.85
C VAL A 688 -48.04 11.52 -44.93
N VAL A 689 -46.72 11.20 -45.03
CA VAL A 689 -45.70 11.02 -43.94
C VAL A 689 -45.47 9.67 -43.20
N VAL A 690 -44.27 9.11 -43.47
CA VAL A 690 -43.26 8.48 -42.58
C VAL A 690 -43.42 7.05 -42.00
N ASP A 691 -42.27 6.35 -42.03
CA ASP A 691 -41.81 5.11 -41.35
C ASP A 691 -42.69 3.86 -41.19
N SER A 692 -42.15 2.75 -41.72
CA SER A 692 -42.19 1.43 -41.05
C SER A 692 -41.05 0.52 -41.50
N PHE A 693 -40.57 -0.32 -40.58
CA PHE A 693 -39.43 -1.24 -40.75
C PHE A 693 -39.83 -2.55 -41.48
N PRO A 694 -38.86 -3.35 -41.96
CA PRO A 694 -39.13 -4.68 -42.52
C PRO A 694 -39.78 -5.63 -41.50
N GLU A 695 -40.80 -6.36 -41.93
CA GLU A 695 -41.54 -7.30 -41.08
C GLU A 695 -40.69 -8.55 -40.77
N VAL A 696 -40.40 -8.78 -39.48
CA VAL A 696 -39.73 -9.99 -39.02
C VAL A 696 -40.74 -11.13 -38.94
N ASP A 697 -40.41 -12.28 -39.55
CA ASP A 697 -41.30 -13.44 -39.62
C ASP A 697 -41.76 -13.91 -38.22
N LYS A 698 -43.07 -13.80 -38.03
CA LYS A 698 -43.79 -14.18 -36.81
C LYS A 698 -43.62 -15.66 -36.48
N ALA A 699 -43.45 -16.53 -37.47
CA ALA A 699 -43.17 -17.95 -37.24
C ALA A 699 -41.80 -18.17 -36.58
N VAL A 700 -40.75 -17.51 -37.07
CA VAL A 700 -39.39 -17.59 -36.51
C VAL A 700 -39.34 -17.03 -35.08
N LEU A 701 -40.08 -15.95 -34.80
CA LEU A 701 -40.16 -15.39 -33.46
C LEU A 701 -40.87 -16.34 -32.48
N VAL A 702 -42.00 -16.93 -32.87
CA VAL A 702 -42.71 -17.95 -32.07
C VAL A 702 -41.83 -19.18 -31.84
N GLU A 703 -41.12 -19.66 -32.85
CA GLU A 703 -40.24 -20.84 -32.73
C GLU A 703 -39.04 -20.56 -31.81
N ARG A 704 -38.50 -19.33 -31.83
CA ARG A 704 -37.49 -18.86 -30.86
C ARG A 704 -38.06 -18.75 -29.44
N ILE A 705 -39.29 -18.26 -29.27
CA ILE A 705 -39.98 -18.21 -27.97
C ILE A 705 -40.19 -19.62 -27.41
N VAL A 706 -40.68 -20.57 -28.23
CA VAL A 706 -40.86 -21.98 -27.82
C VAL A 706 -39.53 -22.64 -27.47
N ARG A 707 -38.44 -22.36 -28.21
CA ARG A 707 -37.08 -22.82 -27.86
C ARG A 707 -36.60 -22.24 -26.53
N LEU A 708 -36.86 -20.95 -26.25
CA LEU A 708 -36.51 -20.31 -24.97
C LEU A 708 -37.37 -20.84 -23.81
N GLN A 709 -38.68 -21.04 -24.00
CA GLN A 709 -39.57 -21.66 -23.01
C GLN A 709 -39.12 -23.10 -22.68
N LYS A 710 -38.78 -23.92 -23.69
CA LYS A 710 -38.21 -25.26 -23.49
C LYS A 710 -36.81 -25.27 -22.89
N ALA A 711 -36.08 -24.15 -22.92
CA ALA A 711 -34.82 -23.99 -22.19
C ALA A 711 -35.04 -23.52 -20.75
N HIS A 712 -36.05 -22.67 -20.52
CA HIS A 712 -36.44 -22.19 -19.20
C HIS A 712 -37.07 -23.31 -18.37
N ALA A 713 -37.98 -24.12 -18.93
CA ALA A 713 -38.58 -25.27 -18.25
C ALA A 713 -37.51 -26.24 -17.73
N ARG A 714 -36.55 -26.64 -18.57
CA ARG A 714 -35.42 -27.52 -18.17
C ARG A 714 -34.45 -26.87 -17.17
N LYS A 715 -34.40 -25.54 -17.07
CA LYS A 715 -33.71 -24.84 -15.98
C LYS A 715 -34.54 -24.88 -14.69
N ASN A 716 -35.85 -24.69 -14.76
CA ASN A 716 -36.78 -24.80 -13.63
C ASN A 716 -36.75 -26.21 -13.02
N GLU A 717 -36.93 -27.25 -13.85
CA GLU A 717 -36.80 -28.66 -13.46
C GLU A 717 -35.47 -28.95 -12.74
N LYS A 718 -34.38 -28.32 -13.20
CA LYS A 718 -33.05 -28.48 -12.59
C LYS A 718 -32.89 -27.70 -11.27
N ILE A 719 -33.53 -26.53 -11.16
CA ILE A 719 -33.59 -25.74 -9.91
C ILE A 719 -34.43 -26.50 -8.88
N GLU A 720 -35.64 -26.94 -9.24
CA GLU A 720 -36.54 -27.74 -8.40
C GLU A 720 -35.86 -29.02 -7.89
N PHE A 721 -35.16 -29.75 -8.76
CA PHE A 721 -34.33 -30.91 -8.36
C PHE A 721 -33.21 -30.54 -7.36
N MET A 722 -32.55 -29.40 -7.55
CA MET A 722 -31.49 -28.95 -6.63
C MET A 722 -32.07 -28.45 -5.31
N GLU A 723 -33.21 -27.76 -5.32
CA GLU A 723 -33.95 -27.37 -4.12
C GLU A 723 -34.42 -28.58 -3.32
N ASP A 724 -34.95 -29.62 -3.96
CA ASP A 724 -35.38 -30.84 -3.27
C ASP A 724 -34.20 -31.63 -2.69
N HIS A 725 -33.06 -31.67 -3.39
CA HIS A 725 -31.83 -32.22 -2.82
C HIS A 725 -31.32 -31.39 -1.62
N ILE A 726 -31.41 -30.05 -1.67
CA ILE A 726 -31.08 -29.17 -0.54
C ILE A 726 -32.06 -29.38 0.62
N LYS A 727 -33.37 -29.49 0.37
CA LYS A 727 -34.39 -29.83 1.38
C LYS A 727 -34.07 -31.18 2.03
N GLN A 728 -33.71 -32.20 1.25
CA GLN A 728 -33.33 -33.51 1.76
C GLN A 728 -32.05 -33.46 2.62
N LEU A 729 -31.02 -32.74 2.19
CA LEU A 729 -29.79 -32.55 2.97
C LEU A 729 -30.04 -31.79 4.28
N VAL A 730 -30.86 -30.74 4.26
CA VAL A 730 -31.26 -30.00 5.47
C VAL A 730 -32.06 -30.88 6.42
N GLU A 731 -32.95 -31.74 5.89
CA GLU A 731 -33.74 -32.65 6.72
C GLU A 731 -32.89 -33.80 7.30
N GLU A 732 -31.91 -34.32 6.55
CA GLU A 732 -30.90 -35.25 7.08
C GLU A 732 -29.99 -34.62 8.13
N ILE A 733 -29.60 -33.35 7.96
CA ILE A 733 -28.88 -32.59 9.00
C ILE A 733 -29.77 -32.47 10.24
N ARG A 734 -31.03 -32.04 10.11
CA ARG A 734 -31.97 -31.94 11.24
C ARG A 734 -32.20 -33.28 11.96
N LYS A 735 -32.32 -34.39 11.23
CA LYS A 735 -32.38 -35.75 11.81
C LYS A 735 -31.11 -36.06 12.58
N LYS A 736 -29.93 -35.83 11.99
CA LYS A 736 -28.64 -36.07 12.66
C LYS A 736 -28.47 -35.19 13.89
N THR A 737 -28.85 -33.91 13.85
CA THR A 737 -28.86 -33.02 15.02
C THR A 737 -29.84 -33.51 16.10
N LYS A 738 -31.06 -33.94 15.74
CA LYS A 738 -32.00 -34.55 16.70
C LYS A 738 -31.49 -35.85 17.30
N ILE A 739 -30.79 -36.68 16.52
CA ILE A 739 -30.15 -37.91 16.98
C ILE A 739 -29.03 -37.56 17.97
N ILE A 740 -28.12 -36.65 17.61
CA ILE A 740 -27.03 -36.17 18.49
C ILE A 740 -27.61 -35.58 19.78
N GLN A 741 -28.61 -34.71 19.70
CA GLN A 741 -29.31 -34.18 20.88
C GLN A 741 -29.97 -35.30 21.71
N SER A 742 -30.56 -36.31 21.09
CA SER A 742 -31.14 -37.46 21.79
C SER A 742 -30.11 -38.46 22.35
N TYR A 743 -28.84 -38.42 21.91
CA TYR A 743 -27.75 -39.14 22.58
C TYR A 743 -27.22 -38.31 23.76
N VAL A 744 -26.91 -37.03 23.53
CA VAL A 744 -26.45 -36.07 24.56
C VAL A 744 -27.45 -35.91 25.73
N LEU A 745 -28.75 -36.08 25.49
CA LEU A 745 -29.80 -36.04 26.52
C LEU A 745 -30.19 -37.41 27.09
N ARG A 746 -29.51 -38.50 26.68
CA ARG A 746 -29.83 -39.88 27.11
C ARG A 746 -28.64 -40.60 27.73
N GLU A 747 -27.42 -40.27 27.32
CA GLU A 747 -26.20 -40.77 27.94
C GLU A 747 -25.76 -39.82 29.05
N GLU A 748 -25.57 -40.37 30.25
CA GLU A 748 -24.94 -39.64 31.36
C GLU A 748 -23.50 -39.24 30.99
N SER A 749 -23.00 -38.13 31.56
CA SER A 749 -21.85 -37.35 31.09
C SER A 749 -20.45 -38.01 31.24
N GLY A 750 -20.34 -39.33 31.06
CA GLY A 750 -19.10 -40.09 31.08
C GLY A 750 -18.89 -41.05 29.89
N ALA A 751 -19.87 -41.25 29.01
CA ALA A 751 -19.78 -42.23 27.91
C ALA A 751 -18.69 -41.90 26.86
N PHE A 752 -18.33 -40.62 26.70
CA PHE A 752 -17.27 -40.15 25.79
C PHE A 752 -15.94 -39.88 26.49
N SER A 753 -15.64 -40.62 27.57
CA SER A 753 -14.30 -40.65 28.15
C SER A 753 -13.32 -41.23 27.11
N SER A 754 -12.34 -40.42 26.68
CA SER A 754 -11.20 -40.92 25.91
C SER A 754 -10.39 -41.91 26.75
N GLU A 755 -9.72 -42.88 26.13
CA GLU A 755 -8.84 -43.85 26.78
C GLU A 755 -7.76 -43.17 27.66
N ALA A 756 -7.31 -41.98 27.26
CA ALA A 756 -6.41 -41.12 28.05
C ALA A 756 -7.07 -40.53 29.32
N SER A 757 -8.37 -40.22 29.27
CA SER A 757 -9.11 -39.71 30.44
C SER A 757 -9.48 -40.82 31.43
N ASP A 758 -9.74 -42.04 30.96
CA ASP A 758 -9.91 -43.20 31.85
C ASP A 758 -8.59 -43.62 32.50
N PHE A 759 -7.46 -43.51 31.79
CA PHE A 759 -6.13 -43.66 32.40
C PHE A 759 -5.87 -42.60 33.49
N ASN A 760 -6.28 -41.33 33.25
CA ASN A 760 -6.22 -40.29 34.26
C ASN A 760 -7.19 -40.54 35.45
N LYS A 761 -8.38 -41.09 35.20
CA LYS A 761 -9.35 -41.46 36.23
C LYS A 761 -8.84 -42.60 37.11
N ALA A 762 -8.15 -43.59 36.51
CA ALA A 762 -7.44 -44.64 37.24
C ALA A 762 -6.28 -44.09 38.08
N ASN A 763 -5.54 -43.10 37.56
CA ASN A 763 -4.48 -42.42 38.34
C ASN A 763 -5.07 -41.57 39.49
N LEU A 764 -6.12 -40.79 39.26
CA LEU A 764 -6.85 -40.05 40.31
C LEU A 764 -7.38 -40.99 41.40
N SER A 765 -7.88 -42.16 41.03
CA SER A 765 -8.34 -43.19 41.97
C SER A 765 -7.20 -43.88 42.75
N ARG A 766 -5.95 -43.84 42.27
CA ARG A 766 -4.77 -44.44 42.92
C ARG A 766 -3.93 -43.44 43.72
N ARG A 767 -3.96 -42.17 43.32
CA ARG A 767 -3.16 -41.07 43.90
C ARG A 767 -3.96 -40.23 44.92
N GLY A 768 -5.29 -40.27 44.83
CA GLY A 768 -6.17 -39.29 45.45
C GLY A 768 -6.23 -38.02 44.60
N GLY A 769 -7.42 -37.47 44.38
CA GLY A 769 -7.58 -36.20 43.66
C GLY A 769 -7.10 -35.01 44.48
N ILE A 770 -7.11 -33.81 43.88
CA ILE A 770 -6.56 -32.56 44.45
C ILE A 770 -7.05 -32.28 45.90
N MET A 771 -8.29 -32.66 46.25
CA MET A 771 -8.82 -32.58 47.63
C MET A 771 -8.06 -33.46 48.64
N ALA A 772 -7.61 -34.65 48.25
CA ALA A 772 -6.77 -35.50 49.09
C ALA A 772 -5.40 -34.85 49.33
N SER A 773 -4.81 -34.22 48.31
CA SER A 773 -3.54 -33.47 48.42
C SER A 773 -3.67 -32.14 49.19
N LEU A 774 -4.89 -31.65 49.43
CA LEU A 774 -5.18 -30.50 50.31
C LEU A 774 -5.29 -30.91 51.80
N TYR A 775 -5.77 -32.12 52.10
CA TYR A 775 -5.90 -32.63 53.48
C TYR A 775 -4.77 -33.56 53.92
N THR A 776 -3.99 -34.11 52.98
CA THR A 776 -2.77 -34.88 53.25
C THR A 776 -1.56 -34.13 52.71
N SER A 777 -0.56 -33.89 53.57
CA SER A 777 0.55 -32.97 53.30
C SER A 777 1.64 -33.56 52.40
N HIS A 778 1.27 -33.95 51.17
CA HIS A 778 2.17 -34.55 50.18
C HIS A 778 2.39 -33.61 48.98
N PRO A 779 3.54 -32.91 48.88
CA PRO A 779 3.76 -31.85 47.90
C PRO A 779 4.18 -32.42 46.53
N ALA A 780 3.24 -33.05 45.81
CA ALA A 780 3.57 -33.80 44.60
C ALA A 780 2.56 -33.70 43.43
N ASP A 781 1.60 -32.76 43.44
CA ASP A 781 0.63 -32.60 42.34
C ASP A 781 0.77 -31.25 41.62
N SER A 782 1.31 -31.29 40.40
CA SER A 782 1.44 -30.15 39.49
C SER A 782 0.11 -29.54 39.01
N GLY A 783 -1.03 -30.15 39.39
CA GLY A 783 -2.37 -29.62 39.13
C GLY A 783 -2.90 -28.66 40.21
N LEU A 784 -2.26 -28.58 41.39
CA LEU A 784 -2.63 -27.61 42.42
C LEU A 784 -1.90 -26.28 42.18
N THR A 785 -2.43 -25.47 41.26
CA THR A 785 -1.96 -24.09 41.05
C THR A 785 -2.41 -23.18 42.20
N LEU A 786 -1.67 -22.08 42.43
CA LEU A 786 -2.01 -21.11 43.46
C LEU A 786 -3.42 -20.55 43.26
N ASP A 787 -3.78 -20.20 42.02
CA ASP A 787 -5.09 -19.66 41.67
C ASP A 787 -6.21 -20.67 41.94
N LEU A 788 -6.01 -21.95 41.63
CA LEU A 788 -6.97 -23.01 41.95
C LEU A 788 -7.12 -23.17 43.48
N SER A 789 -6.03 -23.04 44.24
CA SER A 789 -6.11 -23.08 45.72
C SER A 789 -6.85 -21.87 46.30
N LEU A 790 -6.70 -20.67 45.71
CA LEU A 790 -7.41 -19.46 46.11
C LEU A 790 -8.89 -19.51 45.70
N GLU A 791 -9.19 -20.08 44.53
CA GLU A 791 -10.55 -20.33 44.03
C GLU A 791 -11.30 -21.36 44.90
N ILE A 792 -10.62 -22.45 45.32
CA ILE A 792 -11.15 -23.43 46.27
C ILE A 792 -11.40 -22.78 47.64
N ASN A 793 -10.47 -21.96 48.15
CA ASN A 793 -10.67 -21.24 49.41
C ASN A 793 -11.83 -20.23 49.32
N ARG A 794 -11.96 -19.45 48.23
CA ARG A 794 -13.11 -18.57 48.00
C ARG A 794 -14.44 -19.33 47.97
N LYS A 795 -14.48 -20.49 47.31
CA LYS A 795 -15.69 -21.33 47.24
C LYS A 795 -16.02 -21.98 48.59
N LEU A 796 -15.04 -22.47 49.33
CA LEU A 796 -15.23 -22.97 50.70
C LEU A 796 -15.69 -21.86 51.66
N GLN A 797 -15.10 -20.66 51.56
CA GLN A 797 -15.53 -19.49 52.32
C GLN A 797 -16.96 -19.08 51.97
N ALA A 798 -17.33 -19.00 50.68
CA ALA A 798 -18.69 -18.68 50.26
C ALA A 798 -19.73 -19.74 50.72
N VAL A 799 -19.35 -21.03 50.75
CA VAL A 799 -20.19 -22.11 51.32
C VAL A 799 -20.29 -22.00 52.84
N LEU A 800 -19.21 -21.61 53.53
CA LEU A 800 -19.25 -21.32 54.97
C LEU A 800 -20.13 -20.10 55.29
N GLU A 801 -20.03 -19.04 54.50
CA GLU A 801 -20.83 -17.83 54.61
C GLU A 801 -22.31 -18.09 54.33
N ASP A 802 -22.68 -18.83 53.28
CA ASP A 802 -24.06 -19.26 53.04
C ASP A 802 -24.55 -20.26 54.12
N THR A 803 -23.71 -21.15 54.62
CA THR A 803 -24.08 -22.08 55.71
C THR A 803 -24.29 -21.35 57.03
N LEU A 804 -23.47 -20.34 57.34
CA LEU A 804 -23.65 -19.45 58.49
C LEU A 804 -24.88 -18.56 58.30
N LEU A 805 -25.10 -18.00 57.11
CA LEU A 805 -26.27 -17.18 56.79
C LEU A 805 -27.55 -18.00 56.87
N LYS A 806 -27.55 -19.26 56.39
CA LYS A 806 -28.65 -20.21 56.59
C LYS A 806 -28.84 -20.56 58.07
N ASN A 807 -27.77 -20.81 58.85
CA ASN A 807 -27.90 -21.08 60.29
C ASN A 807 -28.44 -19.88 61.07
N ILE A 808 -28.00 -18.66 60.73
CA ILE A 808 -28.50 -17.41 61.31
C ILE A 808 -29.96 -17.20 60.91
N THR A 809 -30.31 -17.43 59.65
CA THR A 809 -31.68 -17.28 59.15
C THR A 809 -32.62 -18.33 59.74
N LEU A 810 -32.20 -19.60 59.82
CA LEU A 810 -32.96 -20.67 60.47
C LEU A 810 -33.18 -20.37 61.95
N LYS A 811 -32.13 -20.05 62.73
CA LYS A 811 -32.28 -19.64 64.14
C LYS A 811 -33.16 -18.40 64.31
N ARG A 812 -33.15 -17.47 63.34
CA ARG A 812 -34.00 -16.27 63.33
C ARG A 812 -35.46 -16.61 62.99
N CYS A 813 -35.70 -17.60 62.13
CA CYS A 813 -37.04 -18.14 61.85
C CYS A 813 -37.57 -18.94 63.06
N ASP A 814 -36.75 -19.78 63.70
CA ASP A 814 -37.11 -20.49 64.94
C ASP A 814 -37.51 -19.48 66.03
N LEU A 815 -36.68 -18.45 66.24
CA LEU A 815 -36.95 -17.34 67.19
C LEU A 815 -38.18 -16.49 66.83
N GLN A 816 -38.68 -16.54 65.59
CA GLN A 816 -39.95 -15.90 65.18
C GLN A 816 -41.13 -16.89 65.17
N SER A 817 -40.89 -18.20 65.21
CA SER A 817 -41.93 -19.23 65.20
C SER A 817 -42.32 -19.71 66.61
N THR A 818 -41.52 -19.44 67.65
CA THR A 818 -41.84 -19.82 69.03
C THR A 818 -42.44 -18.66 69.84
N ASN A 819 -43.69 -18.80 70.26
CA ASN A 819 -44.31 -17.89 71.23
C ASN A 819 -43.54 -17.90 72.58
N PRO A 820 -43.47 -16.76 73.31
CA PRO A 820 -42.62 -16.62 74.48
C PRO A 820 -43.24 -17.25 75.74
N THR A 821 -43.15 -18.58 75.90
CA THR A 821 -43.60 -19.24 77.14
C THR A 821 -42.85 -20.55 77.43
N LYS A 822 -42.01 -20.53 78.48
CA LYS A 822 -40.99 -21.58 78.82
C LYS A 822 -39.85 -21.53 77.78
N ILE A 823 -38.57 -21.68 78.14
CA ILE A 823 -37.97 -22.66 79.06
C ILE A 823 -37.22 -22.01 80.24
N THR A 824 -37.17 -22.72 81.37
CA THR A 824 -36.57 -22.27 82.64
C THR A 824 -35.05 -22.45 82.66
N LEU A 825 -34.32 -21.46 83.16
CA LEU A 825 -32.89 -21.56 83.45
C LEU A 825 -32.58 -22.59 84.56
N LYS A 826 -31.69 -23.55 84.28
CA LYS A 826 -30.76 -24.11 85.26
C LYS A 826 -29.52 -24.71 84.56
N PRO A 827 -28.29 -24.44 85.02
CA PRO A 827 -27.08 -24.85 84.31
C PRO A 827 -26.61 -26.25 84.73
N HIS A 828 -26.29 -27.10 83.75
CA HIS A 828 -25.47 -28.28 83.97
C HIS A 828 -24.34 -28.37 82.94
N SER A 829 -23.13 -28.26 83.48
CA SER A 829 -21.85 -28.72 82.96
C SER A 829 -21.91 -29.69 81.77
N PHE A 830 -21.48 -29.21 80.61
CA PHE A 830 -20.84 -30.07 79.61
C PHE A 830 -19.38 -29.64 79.45
N LEU A 831 -18.49 -30.47 79.98
CA LEU A 831 -17.07 -30.42 79.62
C LEU A 831 -16.95 -30.85 78.16
N PHE A 832 -16.36 -30.00 77.32
CA PHE A 832 -15.86 -30.42 76.02
C PHE A 832 -14.39 -30.01 75.89
N VAL A 833 -13.57 -30.93 75.40
CA VAL A 833 -12.11 -30.74 75.34
C VAL A 833 -11.76 -29.90 74.12
N SER A 834 -11.50 -28.62 74.34
CA SER A 834 -10.93 -27.70 73.34
C SER A 834 -9.46 -27.44 73.64
N ALA A 835 -8.62 -28.46 73.45
CA ALA A 835 -7.18 -28.38 73.61
C ALA A 835 -6.47 -28.63 72.26
N VAL A 836 -6.31 -27.57 71.47
CA VAL A 836 -5.27 -27.36 70.44
C VAL A 836 -5.44 -25.91 69.91
N ASN A 837 -4.33 -25.26 69.55
CA ASN A 837 -4.26 -23.92 68.93
C ASN A 837 -4.85 -22.75 69.75
N LEU A 838 -4.16 -22.35 70.82
CA LEU A 838 -3.72 -20.96 71.03
C LEU A 838 -2.73 -20.88 72.21
N HIS A 839 -1.44 -20.99 71.91
CA HIS A 839 -0.35 -20.68 72.85
C HIS A 839 0.84 -20.09 72.07
N GLY A 840 0.84 -18.76 71.97
CA GLY A 840 1.92 -17.97 71.42
C GLY A 840 1.82 -16.56 71.99
N GLN A 841 2.92 -16.08 72.57
CA GLN A 841 3.07 -14.73 73.14
C GLN A 841 2.12 -14.37 74.32
N HIS A 842 2.48 -14.79 75.53
CA HIS A 842 2.98 -13.86 76.57
C HIS A 842 3.26 -14.58 77.90
N GLU A 843 4.52 -14.93 78.16
CA GLU A 843 5.10 -14.95 79.51
C GLU A 843 6.63 -14.98 79.38
N TYR A 844 7.26 -13.82 79.54
CA TYR A 844 8.71 -13.63 79.44
C TYR A 844 9.12 -12.47 80.34
N GLU A 845 9.13 -12.69 81.66
CA GLU A 845 9.85 -11.85 82.62
C GLU A 845 9.97 -12.55 83.98
N GLN A 846 11.11 -12.37 84.66
CA GLN A 846 11.49 -12.94 85.97
C GLN A 846 11.66 -14.48 85.99
N ASN A 847 12.77 -15.09 86.43
CA ASN A 847 14.07 -14.59 86.95
C ASN A 847 15.16 -15.60 86.54
N MET A 848 16.30 -15.18 85.99
CA MET A 848 17.56 -14.80 86.66
C MET A 848 18.32 -15.97 87.34
N HIS A 849 19.54 -16.21 86.86
CA HIS A 849 20.54 -17.23 87.23
C HIS A 849 20.19 -18.69 86.83
N GLU A 850 21.13 -19.51 86.35
CA GLU A 850 22.54 -19.25 85.95
C GLU A 850 22.68 -19.15 84.41
#